data_AF-A0A150QXA7-F1
#
_entry.id   AF-A0A150QXA7-F1
#
_cell.length_a   1.000
_cell.length_b   1.000
_cell.length_c   1.000
_cell.angle_alpha   90.00
_cell.angle_beta   90.00
_cell.angle_gamma   90.00
#
_symmetry.space_group_name_H-M   'P 1'
#
loop_
_entity.id
_entity.type
_entity.pdbx_description
1 polymer ?
#
loop_
_entity_poly.entity_id
_entity_poly.type
_entity_poly.pdbx_seq_one_letter_code
_entity_poly.pdbx_strand_id
1 'polypeptide(L)'
;MSGRTIGGKYALVREIGRGGMGVVWEAFDEALRRPVALKLMTPHTIASVEARRRFEREAMTIAQLRNEHIVQVYDYGVDDGSPYIVMELLDGEDLDARLQPDRQLSSAALLPLLRQVAKALEAAHAEGIVHCDLKPANIFLARSGSGETVKLLDFGVAWTLCDGPDAPERPCGTLLGTPAYMSPEQVRGVAPHFLSDLWSFGVIAYRALTGRLPFPSENIQELIIGVCTDPFLPPSSVVPELRSDVDRFFERALAKDRTQRFQSARGLVAAFSALCREAKVPVKILVVDDEPDIHLLMKLQFRQQLRDGVYELVFAEHGERALEELRRNPDIDIVLTDINMPVMDGLTLLGHIPEVNPMAKTVIVSAYGDMANIRHAMNQGAFDFLFKPIDFEDLEATIQKTIRHVAEQRKNARSDEENALLRRFTSASLVERVRALGPSAALASEASDATVAVVGVFQFTPVTTARPAGEAIRLLNANFEVILPELVTREGMVDKFFGDAVMTVYRGPDHVDRALAACLAVRTQLAALVQRAGAGSPYAQGVCIGLATGRVLSAGVGSQACGQLDYATVGEAVDIAAHLARAALPGEILADARVREAAVGGYAFELVDARDVWPRGERTTVYNVHRHEPPAPRLVDAPTVQVRSYQPNDPSLAWAERAT
;
A
#
# COMPACT_ATOMS: atom_id res chain seq x y z
N MET A 1 17.44 -11.71 48.50
CA MET A 1 16.64 -10.52 48.90
C MET A 1 15.15 -10.84 49.02
N SER A 2 14.59 -11.77 48.23
CA SER A 2 13.23 -12.29 48.48
C SER A 2 13.10 -12.78 49.93
N GLY A 3 12.01 -12.40 50.60
CA GLY A 3 11.75 -12.67 52.02
C GLY A 3 12.33 -11.65 53.02
N ARG A 4 13.12 -10.66 52.57
CA ARG A 4 13.54 -9.52 53.42
C ARG A 4 12.38 -8.53 53.57
N THR A 5 12.19 -8.01 54.78
CA THR A 5 11.25 -6.91 55.03
C THR A 5 12.00 -5.58 54.99
N ILE A 6 11.51 -4.64 54.18
CA ILE A 6 12.03 -3.27 54.05
C ILE A 6 11.17 -2.31 54.87
N GLY A 7 11.80 -1.40 55.62
CA GLY A 7 11.09 -0.41 56.43
C GLY A 7 10.21 -1.02 57.52
N GLY A 8 10.49 -2.27 57.90
CA GLY A 8 9.74 -3.02 58.91
C GLY A 8 8.31 -3.42 58.54
N LYS A 9 7.85 -3.21 57.29
CA LYS A 9 6.47 -3.53 56.87
C LYS A 9 6.29 -4.03 55.44
N TYR A 10 7.31 -3.95 54.59
CA TYR A 10 7.22 -4.34 53.18
C TYR A 10 8.02 -5.61 52.90
N ALA A 11 7.35 -6.76 52.86
CA ALA A 11 8.00 -8.04 52.56
C ALA A 11 8.26 -8.18 51.06
N LEU A 12 9.52 -8.31 50.65
CA LEU A 12 9.89 -8.45 49.25
C LEU A 12 9.50 -9.84 48.72
N VAL A 13 8.74 -9.88 47.63
CA VAL A 13 8.27 -11.12 46.99
C VAL A 13 9.22 -11.51 45.87
N ARG A 14 9.27 -10.73 44.79
CA ARG A 14 10.12 -10.99 43.61
C ARG A 14 10.57 -9.69 42.94
N GLU A 15 11.70 -9.73 42.26
CA GLU A 15 12.16 -8.63 41.41
C GLU A 15 11.27 -8.53 40.17
N ILE A 16 10.79 -7.33 39.85
CA ILE A 16 9.92 -7.07 38.68
C ILE A 16 10.57 -6.14 37.65
N GLY A 17 11.65 -5.44 38.02
CA GLY A 17 12.40 -4.61 37.09
C GLY A 17 13.71 -4.12 37.67
N ARG A 18 14.64 -3.73 36.80
CA ARG A 18 15.94 -3.18 37.17
C ARG A 18 16.33 -2.09 36.20
N GLY A 19 16.73 -0.94 36.71
CA GLY A 19 17.13 0.22 35.92
C GLY A 19 18.32 0.96 36.53
N GLY A 20 18.68 2.09 35.92
CA GLY A 20 19.87 2.86 36.30
C GLY A 20 19.84 3.44 37.71
N MET A 21 18.65 3.74 38.25
CA MET A 21 18.49 4.34 39.58
C MET A 21 18.16 3.32 40.68
N GLY A 22 17.88 2.05 40.34
CA GLY A 22 17.42 1.10 41.34
C GLY A 22 16.88 -0.22 40.81
N VAL A 23 16.42 -1.05 41.74
CA VAL A 23 15.72 -2.32 41.49
C VAL A 23 14.29 -2.19 41.98
N VAL A 24 13.33 -2.57 41.16
CA VAL A 24 11.90 -2.58 41.49
C VAL A 24 11.48 -3.99 41.87
N TRP A 25 10.86 -4.13 43.02
CA TRP A 25 10.35 -5.38 43.57
C TRP A 25 8.83 -5.35 43.67
N GLU A 26 8.19 -6.48 43.38
CA GLU A 26 6.89 -6.77 43.96
C GLU A 26 7.10 -7.03 45.45
N ALA A 27 6.35 -6.32 46.29
CA ALA A 27 6.38 -6.47 47.73
C ALA A 27 4.96 -6.55 48.29
N PHE A 28 4.82 -7.08 49.49
CA PHE A 28 3.56 -7.14 50.21
C PHE A 28 3.62 -6.16 51.40
N ASP A 29 2.71 -5.19 51.41
CA ASP A 29 2.50 -4.31 52.57
C ASP A 29 1.77 -5.11 53.65
N GLU A 30 2.50 -5.53 54.68
CA GLU A 30 1.97 -6.39 55.74
C GLU A 30 0.95 -5.65 56.62
N ALA A 31 1.08 -4.33 56.74
CA ALA A 31 0.19 -3.49 57.54
C ALA A 31 -1.16 -3.26 56.84
N LEU A 32 -1.12 -2.89 55.55
CA LEU A 32 -2.33 -2.63 54.75
C LEU A 32 -2.83 -3.87 53.99
N ARG A 33 -2.13 -5.00 54.08
CA ARG A 33 -2.49 -6.30 53.49
C ARG A 33 -2.73 -6.22 51.98
N ARG A 34 -1.85 -5.54 51.25
CA ARG A 34 -1.95 -5.33 49.80
C ARG A 34 -0.62 -5.51 49.07
N PRO A 35 -0.62 -5.95 47.80
CA PRO A 35 0.57 -5.94 46.97
C PRO A 35 0.95 -4.51 46.57
N VAL A 36 2.24 -4.23 46.48
CA VAL A 36 2.82 -2.93 46.11
C VAL A 36 4.07 -3.15 45.25
N ALA A 37 4.42 -2.14 44.44
CA ALA A 37 5.73 -2.07 43.82
C ALA A 37 6.67 -1.25 44.71
N LEU A 38 7.89 -1.71 44.93
CA LEU A 38 8.87 -1.08 45.79
C LEU A 38 10.19 -0.89 45.02
N LYS A 39 10.54 0.36 44.74
CA LYS A 39 11.79 0.75 44.06
C LYS A 39 12.86 1.02 45.11
N LEU A 40 13.94 0.24 45.10
CA LEU A 40 15.11 0.37 45.98
C LEU A 40 16.29 0.95 45.20
N MET A 41 16.96 1.97 45.75
CA MET A 41 18.25 2.41 45.21
C MET A 41 19.32 1.32 45.40
N THR A 42 20.22 1.16 44.43
CA THR A 42 21.31 0.18 44.52
C THR A 42 22.51 0.73 45.33
N PRO A 43 23.33 -0.13 45.95
CA PRO A 43 24.51 0.30 46.72
C PRO A 43 25.45 1.26 45.98
N HIS A 44 25.62 1.08 44.67
CA HIS A 44 26.47 1.94 43.83
C HIS A 44 25.90 3.35 43.60
N THR A 45 24.57 3.53 43.67
CA THR A 45 23.91 4.83 43.52
C THR A 45 23.75 5.56 44.86
N ILE A 46 23.68 4.83 45.98
CA ILE A 46 23.57 5.38 47.35
C ILE A 46 24.76 6.29 47.71
N ALA A 47 25.97 6.00 47.19
CA ALA A 47 27.17 6.79 47.48
C ALA A 47 27.04 8.26 47.03
N SER A 48 26.21 8.55 46.02
CA SER A 48 25.98 9.91 45.55
C SER A 48 24.91 10.62 46.40
N VAL A 49 25.31 11.69 47.10
CA VAL A 49 24.38 12.59 47.81
C VAL A 49 23.35 13.19 46.84
N GLU A 50 23.78 13.49 45.62
CA GLU A 50 22.93 14.08 44.60
C GLU A 50 21.89 13.08 44.09
N ALA A 51 22.26 11.82 43.87
CA ALA A 51 21.33 10.78 43.45
C ALA A 51 20.25 10.51 44.52
N ARG A 52 20.63 10.51 45.81
CA ARG A 52 19.67 10.37 46.92
C ARG A 52 18.69 11.53 46.99
N ARG A 53 19.17 12.77 46.88
CA ARG A 53 18.29 13.96 46.84
C ARG A 53 17.33 13.94 45.66
N ARG A 54 17.77 13.46 44.49
CA ARG A 54 16.90 13.31 43.30
C ARG A 54 15.81 12.28 43.55
N PHE A 55 16.16 11.12 44.10
CA PHE A 55 15.22 10.04 44.40
C PHE A 55 14.15 10.46 45.44
N GLU A 56 14.56 11.19 46.48
CA GLU A 56 13.64 11.77 47.47
C GLU A 56 12.68 12.78 46.84
N ARG A 57 13.21 13.71 46.02
CA ARG A 57 12.39 14.71 45.33
C ARG A 57 11.41 14.08 44.35
N GLU A 58 11.81 13.03 43.63
CA GLU A 58 10.94 12.27 42.73
C GLU A 58 9.73 11.71 43.49
N ALA A 59 9.98 11.04 44.62
CA ALA A 59 8.93 10.51 45.47
C ALA A 59 7.95 11.60 45.94
N MET A 60 8.48 12.72 46.43
CA MET A 60 7.67 13.85 46.93
C MET A 60 6.85 14.52 45.82
N THR A 61 7.44 14.67 44.63
CA THR A 61 6.82 15.32 43.48
C THR A 61 5.65 14.47 42.96
N ILE A 62 5.86 13.17 42.78
CA ILE A 62 4.82 12.27 42.29
C ILE A 62 3.71 12.10 43.34
N ALA A 63 4.05 12.07 44.64
CA ALA A 63 3.06 11.93 45.70
C ALA A 63 2.04 13.10 45.76
N GLN A 64 2.39 14.27 45.25
CA GLN A 64 1.48 15.43 45.15
C GLN A 64 0.50 15.32 43.98
N LEU A 65 0.83 14.52 42.96
CA LEU A 65 0.02 14.37 41.76
C LEU A 65 -1.08 13.32 41.97
N ARG A 66 -2.34 13.76 41.90
CA ARG A 66 -3.51 12.87 41.89
C ARG A 66 -4.10 12.82 40.49
N ASN A 67 -3.69 11.84 39.70
CA ASN A 67 -4.20 11.62 38.36
C ASN A 67 -4.27 10.13 38.03
N GLU A 68 -5.34 9.70 37.38
CA GLU A 68 -5.53 8.30 36.97
C GLU A 68 -4.38 7.78 36.10
N HIS A 69 -3.79 8.65 35.28
CA HIS A 69 -2.74 8.32 34.31
C HIS A 69 -1.31 8.55 34.83
N ILE A 70 -1.14 8.79 36.12
CA ILE A 70 0.16 8.90 36.79
C ILE A 70 0.24 7.80 37.85
N VAL A 71 1.41 7.19 38.02
CA VAL A 71 1.61 6.18 39.07
C VAL A 71 1.44 6.79 40.45
N GLN A 72 0.63 6.15 41.29
CA GLN A 72 0.43 6.60 42.67
C GLN A 72 1.58 6.14 43.56
N VAL A 73 2.26 7.10 44.19
CA VAL A 73 3.20 6.84 45.29
C VAL A 73 2.42 6.75 46.61
N TYR A 74 2.70 5.70 47.37
CA TYR A 74 2.08 5.43 48.67
C TYR A 74 2.96 5.78 49.85
N ASP A 75 4.27 5.57 49.74
CA ASP A 75 5.20 5.79 50.83
C ASP A 75 6.63 6.04 50.32
N TYR A 76 7.43 6.67 51.16
CA TYR A 76 8.86 6.86 50.96
C TYR A 76 9.59 6.64 52.29
N GLY A 77 10.75 6.01 52.25
CA GLY A 77 11.56 5.82 53.45
C GLY A 77 12.99 5.45 53.16
N VAL A 78 13.73 5.15 54.24
CA VAL A 78 15.13 4.73 54.19
C VAL A 78 15.28 3.50 55.09
N ASP A 79 15.82 2.42 54.54
CA ASP A 79 16.08 1.15 55.23
C ASP A 79 17.57 0.80 55.10
N ASP A 80 18.28 0.61 56.21
CA ASP A 80 19.74 0.40 56.24
C ASP A 80 20.53 1.42 55.38
N GLY A 81 20.11 2.69 55.40
CA GLY A 81 20.73 3.75 54.60
C GLY A 81 20.38 3.73 53.11
N SER A 82 19.53 2.80 52.66
CA SER A 82 19.03 2.68 51.28
C SER A 82 17.64 3.31 51.15
N PRO A 83 17.48 4.40 50.37
CA PRO A 83 16.17 4.96 50.11
C PRO A 83 15.28 4.02 49.30
N TYR A 84 13.99 4.03 49.57
CA TYR A 84 12.97 3.29 48.84
C TYR A 84 11.71 4.12 48.59
N ILE A 85 11.04 3.83 47.48
CA ILE A 85 9.72 4.39 47.12
C ILE A 85 8.74 3.23 46.98
N VAL A 86 7.58 3.34 47.62
CA VAL A 86 6.47 2.38 47.50
C VAL A 86 5.39 3.00 46.64
N MET A 87 4.95 2.27 45.63
CA MET A 87 3.97 2.72 44.63
C MET A 87 2.95 1.62 44.33
N GLU A 88 1.90 1.98 43.59
CA GLU A 88 0.94 0.99 43.09
C GLU A 88 1.63 -0.08 42.24
N LEU A 89 1.23 -1.35 42.45
CA LEU A 89 1.69 -2.44 41.61
C LEU A 89 0.83 -2.48 40.35
N LEU A 90 1.46 -2.41 39.18
CA LEU A 90 0.79 -2.44 37.89
C LEU A 90 0.97 -3.81 37.22
N ASP A 91 -0.09 -4.33 36.60
CA ASP A 91 -0.05 -5.50 35.72
C ASP A 91 -0.18 -5.04 34.27
N GLY A 92 0.73 -5.49 33.39
CA GLY A 92 0.78 -5.00 32.00
C GLY A 92 2.19 -5.02 31.42
N GLU A 93 2.42 -4.13 30.45
CA GLU A 93 3.72 -3.93 29.79
C GLU A 93 3.98 -2.44 29.59
N ASP A 94 5.25 -2.03 29.48
CA ASP A 94 5.60 -0.67 29.06
C ASP A 94 5.49 -0.50 27.53
N LEU A 95 5.41 0.75 27.09
CA LEU A 95 5.28 1.08 25.68
C LEU A 95 6.55 0.71 24.88
N ASP A 96 7.73 0.62 25.51
CA ASP A 96 8.94 0.17 24.80
C ASP A 96 8.83 -1.31 24.42
N ALA A 97 8.35 -2.14 25.35
CA ALA A 97 8.02 -3.54 25.10
C ALA A 97 6.92 -3.71 24.05
N ARG A 98 5.93 -2.81 24.02
CA ARG A 98 4.88 -2.79 22.98
C ARG A 98 5.44 -2.40 21.61
N LEU A 99 6.40 -1.47 21.56
CA LEU A 99 7.06 -0.94 20.36
C LEU A 99 8.36 -1.70 20.02
N GLN A 100 8.31 -3.04 20.03
CA GLN A 100 9.39 -3.90 19.51
C GLN A 100 9.88 -3.41 18.12
N PRO A 101 11.13 -3.73 17.73
CA PRO A 101 11.68 -3.31 16.43
C PRO A 101 10.69 -3.58 15.28
N ASP A 102 10.51 -2.57 14.43
CA ASP A 102 9.64 -2.60 13.24
C ASP A 102 8.12 -2.76 13.49
N ARG A 103 7.67 -2.74 14.75
CA ARG A 103 6.25 -2.74 15.08
C ARG A 103 5.68 -1.32 15.07
N GLN A 104 4.72 -1.10 14.16
CA GLN A 104 4.00 0.17 14.02
C GLN A 104 2.60 0.07 14.67
N LEU A 105 2.13 1.18 15.21
CA LEU A 105 0.75 1.34 15.66
C LEU A 105 -0.03 2.16 14.63
N SER A 106 -1.22 1.68 14.27
CA SER A 106 -2.14 2.46 13.45
C SER A 106 -2.53 3.75 14.18
N SER A 107 -2.85 4.80 13.43
CA SER A 107 -3.35 6.07 13.99
C SER A 107 -4.54 5.87 14.94
N ALA A 108 -5.41 4.91 14.64
CA ALA A 108 -6.56 4.54 15.46
C ALA A 108 -6.17 3.91 16.81
N ALA A 109 -5.12 3.08 16.83
CA ALA A 109 -4.61 2.46 18.07
C ALA A 109 -3.75 3.44 18.89
N LEU A 110 -3.00 4.31 18.23
CA LEU A 110 -2.10 5.27 18.87
C LEU A 110 -2.86 6.43 19.55
N LEU A 111 -3.93 6.94 18.92
CA LEU A 111 -4.66 8.11 19.42
C LEU A 111 -5.23 7.96 20.85
N PRO A 112 -5.87 6.84 21.24
CA PRO A 112 -6.30 6.62 22.62
C PRO A 112 -5.14 6.66 23.63
N LEU A 113 -3.97 6.10 23.27
CA LEU A 113 -2.77 6.13 24.11
C LEU A 113 -2.27 7.57 24.29
N LEU A 114 -2.11 8.31 23.19
CA LEU A 114 -1.65 9.70 23.24
C LEU A 114 -2.60 10.58 24.07
N ARG A 115 -3.92 10.36 24.00
CA ARG A 115 -4.89 11.08 24.84
C ARG A 115 -4.64 10.87 26.33
N GLN A 116 -4.34 9.64 26.75
CA GLN A 116 -4.10 9.34 28.16
C GLN A 116 -2.76 9.91 28.64
N VAL A 117 -1.70 9.81 27.83
CA VAL A 117 -0.40 10.45 28.11
C VAL A 117 -0.56 11.97 28.23
N ALA A 118 -1.33 12.60 27.34
CA ALA A 118 -1.55 14.04 27.38
C ALA A 118 -2.27 14.47 28.67
N LYS A 119 -3.28 13.72 29.13
CA LYS A 119 -3.95 13.99 30.41
C LYS A 119 -2.98 13.93 31.60
N ALA A 120 -2.05 12.97 31.60
CA ALA A 120 -1.03 12.87 32.64
C ALA A 120 -0.06 14.06 32.60
N LEU A 121 0.45 14.40 31.42
CA LEU A 121 1.36 15.55 31.25
C LEU A 121 0.68 16.87 31.65
N GLU A 122 -0.58 17.07 31.28
CA GLU A 122 -1.31 18.28 31.67
C GLU A 122 -1.51 18.40 33.18
N ALA A 123 -1.83 17.30 33.86
CA ALA A 123 -1.95 17.29 35.31
C ALA A 123 -0.61 17.64 35.99
N ALA A 124 0.51 17.11 35.48
CA ALA A 124 1.83 17.46 35.99
C ALA A 124 2.21 18.92 35.70
N HIS A 125 2.02 19.38 34.46
CA HIS A 125 2.35 20.74 34.03
C HIS A 125 1.53 21.80 34.76
N ALA A 126 0.27 21.50 35.10
CA ALA A 126 -0.60 22.39 35.88
C ALA A 126 -0.05 22.63 37.30
N GLU A 127 0.62 21.64 37.88
CA GLU A 127 1.29 21.73 39.19
C GLU A 127 2.75 22.23 39.08
N GLY A 128 3.17 22.67 37.88
CA GLY A 128 4.54 23.16 37.63
C GLY A 128 5.60 22.06 37.56
N ILE A 129 5.18 20.80 37.40
CA ILE A 129 6.07 19.63 37.37
C ILE A 129 6.35 19.25 35.92
N VAL A 130 7.62 19.18 35.53
CA VAL A 130 8.07 18.75 34.20
C VAL A 130 8.68 17.35 34.30
N HIS A 131 8.30 16.45 33.40
CA HIS A 131 8.72 15.05 33.44
C HIS A 131 10.21 14.86 33.10
N CYS A 132 10.73 15.56 32.09
CA CYS A 132 12.13 15.60 31.65
C CYS A 132 12.76 14.28 31.14
N ASP A 133 12.26 13.08 31.50
CA ASP A 133 12.75 11.79 30.98
C ASP A 133 11.64 10.98 30.29
N LEU A 134 10.76 11.65 29.52
CA LEU A 134 9.63 10.98 28.89
C LEU A 134 10.13 10.08 27.73
N LYS A 135 9.88 8.78 27.85
CA LYS A 135 10.26 7.76 26.86
C LYS A 135 9.32 6.56 26.93
N PRO A 136 9.29 5.66 25.93
CA PRO A 136 8.37 4.52 25.91
C PRO A 136 8.45 3.63 27.16
N ALA A 137 9.65 3.41 27.72
CA ALA A 137 9.83 2.61 28.93
C ALA A 137 9.19 3.23 30.21
N ASN A 138 8.86 4.53 30.18
CA ASN A 138 8.21 5.23 31.30
C ASN A 138 6.69 5.40 31.06
N ILE A 139 6.14 4.81 30.00
CA ILE A 139 4.71 4.81 29.69
C ILE A 139 4.22 3.38 29.87
N PHE A 140 3.59 3.08 31.01
CA PHE A 140 3.10 1.74 31.31
C PHE A 140 1.65 1.55 30.86
N LEU A 141 1.38 0.45 30.16
CA LEU A 141 0.05 0.05 29.70
C LEU A 141 -0.55 -0.94 30.71
N ALA A 142 -1.19 -0.41 31.74
CA ALA A 142 -1.79 -1.20 32.81
C ALA A 142 -3.09 -1.85 32.34
N ARG A 143 -3.25 -3.15 32.59
CA ARG A 143 -4.48 -3.89 32.31
C ARG A 143 -5.48 -3.65 33.44
N SER A 144 -6.68 -3.20 33.07
CA SER A 144 -7.81 -3.03 33.97
C SER A 144 -9.03 -3.80 33.45
N GLY A 145 -10.03 -4.05 34.29
CA GLY A 145 -11.28 -4.71 33.88
C GLY A 145 -12.05 -3.97 32.77
N SER A 146 -11.78 -2.67 32.57
CA SER A 146 -12.35 -1.82 31.51
C SER A 146 -11.46 -1.66 30.27
N GLY A 147 -10.29 -2.30 30.21
CA GLY A 147 -9.31 -2.20 29.12
C GLY A 147 -7.94 -1.71 29.58
N GLU A 148 -7.12 -1.23 28.64
CA GLU A 148 -5.77 -0.72 28.92
C GLU A 148 -5.80 0.74 29.39
N THR A 149 -5.18 1.01 30.54
CA THR A 149 -5.01 2.36 31.11
C THR A 149 -3.53 2.72 31.12
N VAL A 150 -3.19 3.89 30.58
CA VAL A 150 -1.81 4.41 30.59
C VAL A 150 -1.47 4.94 31.98
N LYS A 151 -0.27 4.61 32.47
CA LYS A 151 0.35 5.14 33.69
C LYS A 151 1.74 5.69 33.35
N LEU A 152 1.94 6.98 33.56
CA LEU A 152 3.29 7.58 33.50
C LEU A 152 4.06 7.23 34.76
N LEU A 153 5.27 6.72 34.56
CA LEU A 153 6.23 6.32 35.59
C LEU A 153 7.42 7.27 35.62
N ASP A 154 8.18 7.26 36.71
CA ASP A 154 9.54 7.81 36.77
C ASP A 154 9.65 9.26 36.25
N PHE A 155 9.00 10.20 36.96
CA PHE A 155 9.15 11.64 36.71
C PHE A 155 10.60 12.02 36.98
N GLY A 156 11.37 12.20 35.91
CA GLY A 156 12.79 12.48 35.97
C GLY A 156 13.06 13.84 36.62
N VAL A 157 13.28 13.86 37.94
CA VAL A 157 13.76 15.05 38.64
C VAL A 157 15.26 15.22 38.37
N ALA A 158 15.63 15.52 37.12
CA ALA A 158 17.01 15.69 36.69
C ALA A 158 17.37 17.12 36.24
N TRP A 159 16.49 18.09 36.49
CA TRP A 159 16.85 19.51 36.33
C TRP A 159 16.09 20.39 37.32
N THR A 160 16.46 20.36 38.61
CA THR A 160 16.19 21.50 39.50
C THR A 160 17.43 22.39 39.39
N LEU A 161 17.43 23.56 38.73
CA LEU A 161 16.79 24.84 39.08
C LEU A 161 16.96 25.33 40.54
N CYS A 162 17.76 24.65 41.37
CA CYS A 162 18.04 25.08 42.74
C CYS A 162 19.50 24.99 43.15
N ASP A 163 20.43 25.26 42.24
CA ASP A 163 21.71 25.82 42.64
C ASP A 163 21.71 27.25 42.11
N GLY A 164 21.97 28.23 42.99
CA GLY A 164 22.05 29.63 42.62
C GLY A 164 23.13 29.88 41.55
N PRO A 165 23.42 31.16 41.22
CA PRO A 165 24.43 31.53 40.21
C PRO A 165 25.85 30.96 40.44
N ASP A 166 26.11 30.28 41.57
CA ASP A 166 27.39 29.70 41.96
C ASP A 166 27.46 28.15 41.86
N ALA A 167 26.54 27.48 41.14
CA ALA A 167 26.67 26.05 40.87
C ALA A 167 27.87 25.77 39.93
N PRO A 168 28.80 24.86 40.27
CA PRO A 168 29.89 24.53 39.36
C PRO A 168 29.33 23.99 38.03
N GLU A 169 29.81 24.54 36.92
CA GLU A 169 29.56 24.06 35.57
C GLU A 169 29.72 22.53 35.54
N ARG A 170 28.63 21.80 35.23
CA ARG A 170 28.73 20.36 35.05
C ARG A 170 29.55 20.10 33.78
N PRO A 171 30.57 19.23 33.83
CA PRO A 171 31.28 18.84 32.63
C PRO A 171 30.31 18.21 31.63
N CYS A 172 30.37 18.69 30.39
CA CYS A 172 29.70 18.06 29.25
C CYS A 172 30.14 16.59 29.19
N GLY A 173 29.27 15.63 29.55
CA GLY A 173 29.64 14.22 29.53
C GLY A 173 28.76 13.24 30.29
N THR A 174 28.02 13.63 31.32
CA THR A 174 27.11 12.71 32.04
C THR A 174 25.68 12.84 31.52
N LEU A 175 25.44 12.33 30.32
CA LEU A 175 24.09 12.25 29.76
C LEU A 175 23.29 11.17 30.52
N LEU A 176 22.42 11.57 31.43
CA LEU A 176 21.53 10.66 32.16
C LEU A 176 20.20 10.57 31.40
N GLY A 177 19.92 9.43 30.76
CA GLY A 177 18.68 9.14 30.02
C GLY A 177 18.94 8.40 28.70
N THR A 178 17.87 8.06 27.97
CA THR A 178 17.99 7.52 26.60
C THR A 178 18.02 8.71 25.64
N PRO A 179 19.18 9.09 25.06
CA PRO A 179 19.37 10.34 24.33
C PRO A 179 18.38 10.55 23.17
N ALA A 180 17.85 9.45 22.61
CA ALA A 180 16.95 9.47 21.47
C ALA A 180 15.65 10.26 21.66
N TYR A 181 15.22 10.49 22.91
CA TYR A 181 13.98 11.22 23.23
C TYR A 181 14.22 12.62 23.80
N MET A 182 15.48 13.02 24.00
CA MET A 182 15.81 14.31 24.59
C MET A 182 15.57 15.45 23.60
N SER A 183 15.09 16.57 24.12
CA SER A 183 14.90 17.80 23.35
C SER A 183 16.21 18.54 23.06
N PRO A 184 16.26 19.41 22.04
CA PRO A 184 17.43 20.23 21.70
C PRO A 184 17.96 21.04 22.88
N GLU A 185 17.08 21.59 23.71
CA GLU A 185 17.47 22.32 24.92
C GLU A 185 18.12 21.40 25.96
N GLN A 186 17.61 20.19 26.16
CA GLN A 186 18.17 19.23 27.11
C GLN A 186 19.57 18.75 26.69
N VAL A 187 19.76 18.40 25.42
CA VAL A 187 21.07 17.97 24.91
C VAL A 187 22.11 19.10 24.91
N ARG A 188 21.67 20.36 24.86
CA ARG A 188 22.51 21.56 25.02
C ARG A 188 22.77 21.94 26.48
N GLY A 189 22.20 21.22 27.44
CA GLY A 189 22.32 21.52 28.87
C GLY A 189 21.53 22.76 29.32
N VAL A 190 20.61 23.26 28.50
CA VAL A 190 19.70 24.36 28.85
C VAL A 190 18.57 23.82 29.74
N ALA A 191 18.07 24.67 30.65
CA ALA A 191 16.94 24.37 31.51
C ALA A 191 15.75 23.79 30.71
N PRO A 192 15.31 22.55 31.02
CA PRO A 192 14.13 21.99 30.40
C PRO A 192 12.90 22.78 30.84
N HIS A 193 11.92 22.82 29.94
CA HIS A 193 10.63 23.46 30.14
C HIS A 193 9.55 22.40 29.90
N PHE A 194 8.29 22.66 30.23
CA PHE A 194 7.21 21.70 29.89
C PHE A 194 7.13 21.41 28.37
N LEU A 195 7.66 22.31 27.53
CA LEU A 195 7.80 22.14 26.08
C LEU A 195 8.86 21.10 25.68
N SER A 196 9.75 20.74 26.59
CA SER A 196 10.71 19.65 26.43
C SER A 196 9.99 18.30 26.51
N ASP A 197 9.01 18.15 27.40
CA ASP A 197 8.16 16.95 27.44
C ASP A 197 7.34 16.80 26.15
N LEU A 198 6.89 17.90 25.56
CA LEU A 198 6.14 17.87 24.28
C LEU A 198 7.01 17.44 23.10
N TRP A 199 8.30 17.79 23.11
CA TRP A 199 9.26 17.25 22.15
C TRP A 199 9.36 15.72 22.30
N SER A 200 9.65 15.24 23.51
CA SER A 200 9.78 13.82 23.78
C SER A 200 8.49 13.06 23.43
N PHE A 201 7.33 13.66 23.72
CA PHE A 201 6.02 13.14 23.35
C PHE A 201 5.83 13.05 21.83
N GLY A 202 6.29 14.06 21.09
CA GLY A 202 6.36 14.03 19.62
C GLY A 202 7.25 12.92 19.09
N VAL A 203 8.44 12.71 19.67
CA VAL A 203 9.35 11.62 19.28
C VAL A 203 8.71 10.25 19.53
N ILE A 204 8.00 10.09 20.65
CA ILE A 204 7.28 8.84 20.96
C ILE A 204 6.16 8.59 19.96
N ALA A 205 5.36 9.61 19.63
CA ALA A 205 4.32 9.49 18.62
C ALA A 205 4.91 9.14 17.24
N TYR A 206 6.05 9.74 16.87
CA TYR A 206 6.76 9.43 15.63
C TYR A 206 7.21 7.96 15.59
N ARG A 207 7.87 7.48 16.66
CA ARG A 207 8.34 6.10 16.73
C ARG A 207 7.18 5.12 16.73
N ALA A 208 6.11 5.41 17.46
CA ALA A 208 4.93 4.55 17.48
C ALA A 208 4.27 4.43 16.11
N LEU A 209 4.24 5.51 15.32
CA LEU A 209 3.61 5.54 14.00
C LEU A 209 4.49 4.91 12.91
N THR A 210 5.80 5.16 12.95
CA THR A 210 6.72 4.78 11.86
C THR A 210 7.56 3.53 12.16
N GLY A 211 7.62 3.11 13.43
CA GLY A 211 8.53 2.05 13.89
C GLY A 211 10.00 2.49 14.00
N ARG A 212 10.34 3.73 13.61
CA ARG A 212 11.71 4.27 13.57
C ARG A 212 11.84 5.55 14.38
N LEU A 213 13.08 5.94 14.71
CA LEU A 213 13.34 7.24 15.33
C LEU A 213 13.39 8.36 14.27
N PRO A 214 13.00 9.60 14.62
CA PRO A 214 13.02 10.74 13.69
C PRO A 214 14.43 11.18 13.31
N PHE A 215 15.40 10.94 14.20
CA PHE A 215 16.82 11.23 14.02
C PHE A 215 17.62 9.93 14.21
N PRO A 216 17.78 9.10 13.17
CA PRO A 216 18.62 7.91 13.26
C PRO A 216 20.10 8.29 13.38
N SER A 217 20.85 7.53 14.17
CA SER A 217 22.26 7.80 14.46
C SER A 217 22.98 6.52 14.86
N GLU A 218 24.26 6.38 14.52
CA GLU A 218 25.07 5.22 14.93
C GLU A 218 25.72 5.42 16.30
N ASN A 219 25.90 6.67 16.73
CA ASN A 219 26.47 7.02 18.02
C ASN A 219 25.80 8.25 18.65
N ILE A 220 26.12 8.50 19.93
CA ILE A 220 25.48 9.55 20.73
C ILE A 220 25.86 10.96 20.28
N GLN A 221 27.07 11.15 19.74
CA GLN A 221 27.54 12.44 19.25
C GLN A 221 26.76 12.87 18.01
N GLU A 222 26.59 11.95 17.04
CA GLU A 222 25.75 12.15 15.86
C GLU A 222 24.30 12.45 16.23
N LEU A 223 23.76 11.72 17.21
CA LEU A 223 22.40 11.96 17.69
C LEU A 223 22.22 13.37 18.25
N ILE A 224 23.17 13.84 19.06
CA ILE A 224 23.13 15.19 19.64
C ILE A 224 23.18 16.25 18.52
N ILE A 225 24.04 16.06 17.52
CA ILE A 225 24.10 16.94 16.35
C ILE A 225 22.76 16.91 15.62
N GLY A 226 22.26 15.73 15.25
CA GLY A 226 21.00 15.60 14.50
C GLY A 226 19.79 16.18 15.23
N VAL A 227 19.68 15.96 16.54
CA VAL A 227 18.65 16.59 17.38
C VAL A 227 18.80 18.12 17.36
N CYS A 228 20.00 18.67 17.30
CA CYS A 228 20.24 20.11 17.30
C CYS A 228 20.09 20.80 15.94
N THR A 229 20.49 20.15 14.85
CA THR A 229 20.70 20.80 13.54
C THR A 229 19.92 20.16 12.39
N ASP A 230 19.81 18.83 12.37
CA ASP A 230 19.36 18.12 11.18
C ASP A 230 17.82 18.14 11.07
N PRO A 231 17.28 18.11 9.85
CA PRO A 231 15.86 17.84 9.65
C PRO A 231 15.53 16.42 10.12
N PHE A 232 14.33 16.23 10.66
CA PHE A 232 13.84 14.88 10.95
C PHE A 232 13.49 14.17 9.65
N LEU A 233 13.55 12.83 9.63
CA LEU A 233 13.02 12.05 8.52
C LEU A 233 11.50 12.25 8.44
N PRO A 234 10.93 12.70 7.31
CA PRO A 234 9.48 12.85 7.19
C PRO A 234 8.77 11.48 7.33
N PRO A 235 7.71 11.35 8.14
CA PRO A 235 6.96 10.11 8.28
C PRO A 235 6.50 9.52 6.94
N SER A 236 6.06 10.36 6.00
CA SER A 236 5.64 9.93 4.66
C SER A 236 6.76 9.28 3.84
N SER A 237 8.03 9.61 4.13
CA SER A 237 9.19 8.98 3.50
C SER A 237 9.54 7.61 4.11
N VAL A 238 9.11 7.36 5.35
CA VAL A 238 9.35 6.09 6.06
C VAL A 238 8.18 5.12 5.88
N VAL A 239 6.95 5.63 5.85
CA VAL A 239 5.70 4.87 5.68
C VAL A 239 4.91 5.55 4.55
N PRO A 240 5.03 5.07 3.28
CA PRO A 240 4.43 5.70 2.11
C PRO A 240 2.90 5.84 2.15
N GLU A 241 2.22 5.07 3.00
CA GLU A 241 0.77 5.14 3.20
C GLU A 241 0.35 6.39 4.01
N LEU A 242 1.29 7.07 4.67
CA LEU A 242 1.01 8.30 5.42
C LEU A 242 0.92 9.52 4.49
N ARG A 243 -0.10 10.34 4.71
CA ARG A 243 -0.32 11.59 3.98
C ARG A 243 0.74 12.65 4.34
N SER A 244 1.01 13.57 3.41
CA SER A 244 1.96 14.67 3.61
C SER A 244 1.57 15.67 4.70
N ASP A 245 0.31 15.72 5.12
CA ASP A 245 -0.11 16.55 6.25
C ASP A 245 0.28 15.97 7.62
N VAL A 246 0.62 14.68 7.67
CA VAL A 246 1.28 14.06 8.83
C VAL A 246 2.67 14.65 9.03
N ASP A 247 3.42 14.91 7.95
CA ASP A 247 4.74 15.53 8.03
C ASP A 247 4.67 16.91 8.70
N ARG A 248 3.70 17.75 8.28
CA ARG A 248 3.47 19.08 8.87
C ARG A 248 3.17 19.05 10.36
N PHE A 249 2.48 18.02 10.83
CA PHE A 249 2.26 17.84 12.27
C PHE A 249 3.59 17.60 13.00
N PHE A 250 4.46 16.75 12.45
CA PHE A 250 5.76 16.47 13.05
C PHE A 250 6.77 17.60 12.89
N GLU A 251 6.68 18.42 11.82
CA GLU A 251 7.44 19.67 11.70
C GLU A 251 7.18 20.59 12.90
N ARG A 252 5.92 20.68 13.32
CA ARG A 252 5.54 21.44 14.52
C ARG A 252 5.93 20.72 15.81
N ALA A 253 5.67 19.42 15.94
CA ALA A 253 5.98 18.67 17.17
C ALA A 253 7.48 18.63 17.48
N LEU A 254 8.31 18.52 16.44
CA LEU A 254 9.76 18.39 16.49
C LEU A 254 10.48 19.67 16.03
N ALA A 255 9.83 20.83 16.15
CA ALA A 255 10.46 22.11 15.86
C ALA A 255 11.63 22.35 16.82
N LYS A 256 12.81 22.68 16.30
CA LYS A 256 14.02 22.88 17.14
C LYS A 256 13.84 24.03 18.12
N ASP A 257 13.23 25.13 17.66
CA ASP A 257 12.77 26.22 18.49
C ASP A 257 11.49 25.81 19.25
N ARG A 258 11.57 25.77 20.58
CA ARG A 258 10.45 25.42 21.46
C ARG A 258 9.23 26.32 21.30
N THR A 259 9.40 27.59 20.90
CA THR A 259 8.28 28.52 20.70
C THR A 259 7.41 28.16 19.49
N GLN A 260 7.98 27.44 18.54
CA GLN A 260 7.28 26.95 17.34
C GLN A 260 6.56 25.61 17.59
N ARG A 261 6.79 24.95 18.74
CA ARG A 261 6.15 23.68 19.08
C ARG A 261 4.69 23.85 19.46
N PHE A 262 4.00 22.73 19.66
CA PHE A 262 2.73 22.75 20.39
C PHE A 262 2.94 23.33 21.78
N GLN A 263 1.99 24.13 22.27
CA GLN A 263 2.09 24.81 23.57
C GLN A 263 1.36 24.08 24.70
N SER A 264 0.80 22.90 24.42
CA SER A 264 0.17 22.00 25.40
C SER A 264 0.05 20.58 24.84
N ALA A 265 -0.03 19.58 25.74
CA ALA A 265 -0.20 18.19 25.34
C ALA A 265 -1.58 17.93 24.72
N ARG A 266 -2.66 18.56 25.22
CA ARG A 266 -3.98 18.54 24.55
C ARG A 266 -3.94 19.17 23.16
N GLY A 267 -3.21 20.27 22.97
CA GLY A 267 -3.06 20.90 21.66
C GLY A 267 -2.41 19.97 20.64
N LEU A 268 -1.36 19.27 21.05
CA LEU A 268 -0.69 18.24 20.26
C LEU A 268 -1.67 17.09 19.92
N VAL A 269 -2.36 16.53 20.91
CA VAL A 269 -3.30 15.42 20.68
C VAL A 269 -4.51 15.83 19.86
N ALA A 270 -5.01 17.06 19.99
CA ALA A 270 -6.10 17.57 19.17
C ALA A 270 -5.69 17.65 17.70
N ALA A 271 -4.47 18.15 17.43
CA ALA A 271 -3.92 18.17 16.08
C ALA A 271 -3.69 16.75 15.52
N PHE A 272 -3.14 15.83 16.32
CA PHE A 272 -2.99 14.43 15.90
C PHE A 272 -4.35 13.76 15.63
N SER A 273 -5.35 14.01 16.48
CA SER A 273 -6.71 13.51 16.29
C SER A 273 -7.36 14.04 15.01
N ALA A 274 -7.02 15.25 14.57
CA ALA A 274 -7.48 15.80 13.30
C ALA A 274 -6.85 15.09 12.10
N LEU A 275 -5.62 14.59 12.23
CA LEU A 275 -4.99 13.72 11.22
C LEU A 275 -5.63 12.32 11.18
N CYS A 276 -6.00 11.78 12.34
CA CYS A 276 -6.63 10.45 12.44
C CYS A 276 -8.09 10.44 11.96
N ARG A 277 -8.75 11.61 11.95
CA ARG A 277 -9.94 11.75 11.14
C ARG A 277 -9.44 11.60 9.71
N GLU A 278 -9.77 10.47 9.06
CA GLU A 278 -9.78 10.41 7.60
C GLU A 278 -10.30 11.77 7.14
N ALA A 279 -9.66 12.36 6.12
CA ALA A 279 -10.31 13.48 5.45
C ALA A 279 -11.61 12.87 4.91
N LYS A 280 -12.67 12.91 5.72
CA LYS A 280 -14.01 12.59 5.31
C LYS A 280 -14.25 13.65 4.29
N VAL A 281 -14.08 13.28 3.02
CA VAL A 281 -14.75 13.98 1.95
C VAL A 281 -16.20 14.04 2.42
N PRO A 282 -16.75 15.24 2.68
CA PRO A 282 -18.09 15.35 3.20
C PRO A 282 -19.01 14.58 2.26
N VAL A 283 -19.88 13.75 2.82
CA VAL A 283 -20.84 13.04 1.98
C VAL A 283 -21.77 14.10 1.38
N LYS A 284 -21.75 14.22 0.06
CA LYS A 284 -22.59 15.18 -0.64
C LYS A 284 -23.96 14.57 -0.89
N ILE A 285 -24.98 15.18 -0.31
CA ILE A 285 -26.36 14.74 -0.39
C ILE A 285 -27.16 15.78 -1.16
N LEU A 286 -27.70 15.39 -2.30
CA LEU A 286 -28.63 16.20 -3.08
C LEU A 286 -30.05 15.91 -2.59
N VAL A 287 -30.74 16.92 -2.07
CA VAL A 287 -32.15 16.86 -1.68
C VAL A 287 -32.98 17.50 -2.78
N VAL A 288 -33.90 16.74 -3.36
CA VAL A 288 -34.80 17.14 -4.44
C VAL A 288 -36.23 17.11 -3.89
N ASP A 289 -36.75 18.29 -3.61
CA ASP A 289 -38.11 18.48 -3.08
C ASP A 289 -38.55 19.91 -3.42
N ASP A 290 -39.79 20.07 -3.86
CA ASP A 290 -40.37 21.35 -4.26
C ASP A 290 -40.88 22.19 -3.07
N GLU A 291 -40.97 21.60 -1.88
CA GLU A 291 -41.34 22.31 -0.66
C GLU A 291 -40.11 22.99 -0.02
N PRO A 292 -40.11 24.34 0.11
CA PRO A 292 -38.98 25.07 0.68
C PRO A 292 -38.77 24.77 2.18
N ASP A 293 -39.81 24.33 2.88
CA ASP A 293 -39.76 23.99 4.30
C ASP A 293 -38.88 22.75 4.57
N ILE A 294 -38.85 21.80 3.62
CA ILE A 294 -38.01 20.59 3.71
C ILE A 294 -36.53 20.97 3.63
N HIS A 295 -36.17 21.99 2.84
CA HIS A 295 -34.79 22.46 2.75
C HIS A 295 -34.29 23.02 4.10
N LEU A 296 -35.15 23.79 4.78
CA LEU A 296 -34.83 24.36 6.09
C LEU A 296 -34.75 23.26 7.16
N LEU A 297 -35.69 22.31 7.14
CA LEU A 297 -35.75 21.20 8.07
C LEU A 297 -34.50 20.31 7.97
N MET A 298 -34.04 19.99 6.76
CA MET A 298 -32.80 19.22 6.55
C MET A 298 -31.56 19.95 7.09
N LYS A 299 -31.47 21.27 6.91
CA LYS A 299 -30.36 22.09 7.46
C LYS A 299 -30.38 22.14 8.98
N LEU A 300 -31.56 22.23 9.60
CA LEU A 300 -31.71 22.25 11.05
C LEU A 300 -31.37 20.89 11.65
N GLN A 301 -31.86 19.81 11.05
CA GLN A 301 -31.63 18.44 11.53
C GLN A 301 -30.15 18.08 11.47
N PHE A 302 -29.48 18.34 10.35
CA PHE A 302 -28.06 18.00 10.16
C PHE A 302 -27.11 19.13 10.55
N ARG A 303 -27.54 20.10 11.36
CA ARG A 303 -26.73 21.28 11.71
C ARG A 303 -25.38 20.93 12.34
N GLN A 304 -25.34 19.86 13.15
CA GLN A 304 -24.09 19.44 13.78
C GLN A 304 -23.14 18.80 12.76
N GLN A 305 -23.65 17.90 11.93
CA GLN A 305 -22.92 17.20 10.89
C GLN A 305 -22.42 18.14 9.79
N LEU A 306 -23.19 19.18 9.43
CA LEU A 306 -22.78 20.24 8.51
C LEU A 306 -21.64 21.09 9.10
N ARG A 307 -21.70 21.41 10.40
CA ARG A 307 -20.62 22.13 11.10
C ARG A 307 -19.35 21.31 11.23
N ASP A 308 -19.50 20.00 11.45
CA ASP A 308 -18.40 19.06 11.60
C ASP A 308 -17.82 18.62 10.23
N GLY A 309 -18.37 19.11 9.12
CA GLY A 309 -17.92 18.79 7.76
C GLY A 309 -18.17 17.32 7.36
N VAL A 310 -19.14 16.67 7.99
CA VAL A 310 -19.51 15.27 7.73
C VAL A 310 -20.42 15.16 6.52
N TYR A 311 -21.36 16.10 6.37
CA TYR A 311 -22.29 16.19 5.25
C TYR A 311 -22.18 17.55 4.56
N GLU A 312 -22.46 17.54 3.26
CA GLU A 312 -22.67 18.75 2.47
C GLU A 312 -24.01 18.59 1.73
N LEU A 313 -24.92 19.54 1.92
CA LEU A 313 -26.27 19.47 1.34
C LEU A 313 -26.36 20.36 0.09
N VAL A 314 -26.81 19.77 -1.00
CA VAL A 314 -27.19 20.46 -2.25
C VAL A 314 -28.70 20.35 -2.40
N PHE A 315 -29.36 21.38 -2.91
CA PHE A 315 -30.83 21.42 -3.03
C PHE A 315 -31.25 21.65 -4.46
N ALA A 316 -32.33 20.97 -4.88
CA ALA A 316 -33.00 21.19 -6.15
C ALA A 316 -34.53 21.16 -5.94
N GLU A 317 -35.25 21.99 -6.70
CA GLU A 317 -36.70 22.13 -6.58
C GLU A 317 -37.47 21.11 -7.44
N HIS A 318 -36.83 20.48 -8.41
CA HIS A 318 -37.42 19.47 -9.31
C HIS A 318 -36.33 18.68 -10.07
N GLY A 319 -36.72 17.62 -10.77
CA GLY A 319 -35.79 16.69 -11.41
C GLY A 319 -34.82 17.30 -12.44
N GLU A 320 -35.27 18.25 -13.27
CA GLU A 320 -34.36 18.89 -14.25
C GLU A 320 -33.21 19.66 -13.58
N ARG A 321 -33.52 20.41 -12.51
CA ARG A 321 -32.51 21.14 -11.71
C ARG A 321 -31.58 20.16 -10.99
N ALA A 322 -32.11 19.03 -10.51
CA ALA A 322 -31.31 17.98 -9.90
C ALA A 322 -30.26 17.41 -10.88
N LEU A 323 -30.64 17.17 -12.15
CA LEU A 323 -29.70 16.71 -13.18
C LEU A 323 -28.62 17.76 -13.50
N GLU A 324 -28.95 19.05 -13.49
CA GLU A 324 -27.95 20.11 -13.62
C GLU A 324 -26.94 20.10 -12.47
N GLU A 325 -27.42 19.97 -11.23
CA GLU A 325 -26.56 19.92 -10.05
C GLU A 325 -25.67 18.66 -10.01
N LEU A 326 -26.19 17.51 -10.48
CA LEU A 326 -25.40 16.29 -10.64
C LEU A 326 -24.29 16.42 -11.69
N ARG A 327 -24.53 17.15 -12.77
CA ARG A 327 -23.48 17.45 -13.78
C ARG A 327 -22.41 18.40 -13.26
N ARG A 328 -22.81 19.37 -12.42
CA ARG A 328 -21.89 20.35 -11.82
C ARG A 328 -21.05 19.74 -10.69
N ASN A 329 -21.66 18.83 -9.93
CA ASN A 329 -21.08 18.19 -8.76
C ASN A 329 -21.05 16.66 -8.96
N PRO A 330 -20.09 16.13 -9.73
CA PRO A 330 -19.98 14.68 -9.98
C PRO A 330 -19.62 13.88 -8.73
N ASP A 331 -19.23 14.56 -7.65
CA ASP A 331 -18.91 13.99 -6.36
C ASP A 331 -20.11 13.80 -5.42
N ILE A 332 -21.34 14.15 -5.86
CA ILE A 332 -22.58 13.80 -5.14
C ILE A 332 -22.68 12.29 -4.94
N ASP A 333 -22.90 11.90 -3.69
CA ASP A 333 -22.96 10.50 -3.26
C ASP A 333 -24.40 9.98 -3.20
N ILE A 334 -25.32 10.82 -2.72
CA ILE A 334 -26.70 10.44 -2.39
C ILE A 334 -27.66 11.44 -3.02
N VAL A 335 -28.76 10.94 -3.60
CA VAL A 335 -29.89 11.74 -4.07
C VAL A 335 -31.13 11.35 -3.27
N LEU A 336 -31.62 12.24 -2.42
CA LEU A 336 -32.91 12.13 -1.75
C LEU A 336 -33.94 12.86 -2.60
N THR A 337 -34.95 12.18 -3.12
CA THR A 337 -35.95 12.80 -4.02
C THR A 337 -37.37 12.46 -3.61
N ASP A 338 -38.26 13.45 -3.57
CA ASP A 338 -39.68 13.17 -3.51
C ASP A 338 -40.15 12.51 -4.82
N ILE A 339 -41.18 11.67 -4.74
CA ILE A 339 -41.82 11.11 -5.93
C ILE A 339 -42.57 12.20 -6.66
N ASN A 340 -43.41 12.97 -5.95
CA ASN A 340 -44.37 13.86 -6.58
C ASN A 340 -43.85 15.30 -6.58
N MET A 341 -43.22 15.70 -7.69
CA MET A 341 -42.69 17.05 -7.86
C MET A 341 -43.09 17.62 -9.24
N PRO A 342 -43.22 18.96 -9.37
CA PRO A 342 -43.53 19.61 -10.64
C PRO A 342 -42.39 19.44 -11.66
N VAL A 343 -42.69 19.67 -12.94
CA VAL A 343 -41.76 19.63 -14.09
C VAL A 343 -41.22 18.22 -14.39
N MET A 344 -40.46 17.63 -13.48
CA MET A 344 -39.93 16.27 -13.58
C MET A 344 -40.01 15.59 -12.21
N ASP A 345 -40.77 14.51 -12.16
CA ASP A 345 -41.02 13.73 -10.96
C ASP A 345 -39.80 12.86 -10.55
N GLY A 346 -39.82 12.35 -9.32
CA GLY A 346 -38.69 11.59 -8.78
C GLY A 346 -38.44 10.26 -9.49
N LEU A 347 -39.48 9.66 -10.08
CA LEU A 347 -39.37 8.41 -10.84
C LEU A 347 -38.68 8.64 -12.20
N THR A 348 -39.06 9.70 -12.91
CA THR A 348 -38.42 10.10 -14.16
C THR A 348 -36.98 10.53 -13.92
N LEU A 349 -36.70 11.22 -12.81
CA LEU A 349 -35.34 11.56 -12.40
C LEU A 349 -34.49 10.31 -12.18
N LEU A 350 -35.00 9.32 -11.45
CA LEU A 350 -34.30 8.07 -11.14
C LEU A 350 -33.77 7.36 -12.38
N GLY A 351 -34.54 7.35 -13.48
CA GLY A 351 -34.14 6.75 -14.75
C GLY A 351 -32.93 7.43 -15.42
N HIS A 352 -32.72 8.73 -15.19
CA HIS A 352 -31.66 9.52 -15.83
C HIS A 352 -30.39 9.66 -14.97
N ILE A 353 -30.47 9.46 -13.66
CA ILE A 353 -29.31 9.59 -12.75
C ILE A 353 -28.13 8.70 -13.16
N PRO A 354 -28.30 7.41 -13.50
CA PRO A 354 -27.17 6.54 -13.85
C PRO A 354 -26.39 6.99 -15.08
N GLU A 355 -27.01 7.73 -16.01
CA GLU A 355 -26.34 8.26 -17.21
C GLU A 355 -25.47 9.47 -16.89
N VAL A 356 -25.85 10.26 -15.89
CA VAL A 356 -25.16 11.50 -15.49
C VAL A 356 -24.12 11.22 -14.41
N ASN A 357 -24.48 10.45 -13.39
CA ASN A 357 -23.63 10.08 -12.28
C ASN A 357 -23.87 8.61 -11.89
N PRO A 358 -23.10 7.66 -12.45
CA PRO A 358 -23.25 6.22 -12.18
C PRO A 358 -22.96 5.82 -10.72
N MET A 359 -22.29 6.68 -9.96
CA MET A 359 -21.87 6.39 -8.58
C MET A 359 -22.89 6.84 -7.54
N ALA A 360 -23.75 7.80 -7.87
CA ALA A 360 -24.77 8.31 -6.96
C ALA A 360 -25.85 7.25 -6.68
N LYS A 361 -26.34 7.20 -5.45
CA LYS A 361 -27.46 6.32 -5.05
C LYS A 361 -28.69 7.13 -4.67
N THR A 362 -29.82 6.72 -5.23
CA THR A 362 -31.10 7.43 -5.04
C THR A 362 -31.92 6.79 -3.94
N VAL A 363 -32.40 7.60 -3.01
CA VAL A 363 -33.37 7.25 -1.97
C VAL A 363 -34.65 8.03 -2.24
N ILE A 364 -35.76 7.30 -2.36
CA ILE A 364 -37.06 7.88 -2.70
C ILE A 364 -37.82 8.27 -1.44
N VAL A 365 -38.39 9.46 -1.39
CA VAL A 365 -39.29 9.91 -0.34
C VAL A 365 -40.72 9.86 -0.89
N SER A 366 -41.66 9.22 -0.19
CA SER A 366 -43.03 9.04 -0.68
C SER A 366 -44.08 9.08 0.43
N ALA A 367 -45.34 9.37 0.11
CA ALA A 367 -46.44 9.38 1.06
C ALA A 367 -46.82 7.97 1.56
N TYR A 368 -47.34 7.90 2.79
CA TYR A 368 -47.81 6.63 3.37
C TYR A 368 -48.97 6.05 2.53
N GLY A 369 -48.74 4.89 1.92
CA GLY A 369 -49.73 4.18 1.09
C GLY A 369 -49.43 4.12 -0.41
N ASP A 370 -48.39 4.80 -0.90
CA ASP A 370 -48.00 4.79 -2.31
C ASP A 370 -47.09 3.60 -2.70
N MET A 371 -47.53 2.38 -2.35
CA MET A 371 -46.71 1.18 -2.49
C MET A 371 -46.45 0.80 -3.95
N ALA A 372 -47.35 1.19 -4.87
CA ALA A 372 -47.19 0.93 -6.29
C ALA A 372 -46.00 1.69 -6.88
N ASN A 373 -45.86 2.99 -6.57
CA ASN A 373 -44.76 3.81 -7.04
C ASN A 373 -43.44 3.46 -6.33
N ILE A 374 -43.47 3.15 -5.03
CA ILE A 374 -42.28 2.66 -4.31
C ILE A 374 -41.75 1.39 -4.96
N ARG A 375 -42.63 0.41 -5.21
CA ARG A 375 -42.24 -0.84 -5.89
C ARG A 375 -41.69 -0.57 -7.29
N HIS A 376 -42.27 0.38 -8.02
CA HIS A 376 -41.78 0.78 -9.33
C HIS A 376 -40.36 1.35 -9.24
N ALA A 377 -40.12 2.27 -8.29
CA ALA A 377 -38.82 2.89 -8.09
C ALA A 377 -37.73 1.87 -7.71
N MET A 378 -38.03 0.94 -6.81
CA MET A 378 -37.07 -0.10 -6.42
C MET A 378 -36.67 -0.98 -7.62
N ASN A 379 -37.62 -1.33 -8.49
CA ASN A 379 -37.33 -2.09 -9.71
C ASN A 379 -36.52 -1.29 -10.74
N GLN A 380 -36.59 0.05 -10.70
CA GLN A 380 -35.78 0.94 -11.53
C GLN A 380 -34.41 1.27 -10.93
N GLY A 381 -34.07 0.69 -9.78
CA GLY A 381 -32.74 0.81 -9.19
C GLY A 381 -32.63 1.88 -8.09
N ALA A 382 -33.74 2.35 -7.52
CA ALA A 382 -33.69 3.07 -6.25
C ALA A 382 -33.02 2.20 -5.18
N PHE A 383 -32.15 2.80 -4.37
CA PHE A 383 -31.39 2.11 -3.34
C PHE A 383 -32.25 1.81 -2.11
N ASP A 384 -33.06 2.79 -1.69
CA ASP A 384 -33.97 2.67 -0.56
C ASP A 384 -35.12 3.68 -0.66
N PHE A 385 -36.04 3.65 0.30
CA PHE A 385 -37.16 4.59 0.38
C PHE A 385 -37.47 5.06 1.81
N LEU A 386 -38.17 6.20 1.93
CA LEU A 386 -38.63 6.81 3.18
C LEU A 386 -40.09 7.26 3.04
N PHE A 387 -40.84 7.23 4.16
CA PHE A 387 -42.23 7.69 4.19
C PHE A 387 -42.35 9.15 4.66
N LYS A 388 -43.34 9.89 4.13
CA LYS A 388 -43.80 11.19 4.67
C LYS A 388 -44.92 10.94 5.71
N PRO A 389 -44.91 11.63 6.88
CA PRO A 389 -43.87 12.54 7.36
C PRO A 389 -42.57 11.79 7.68
N ILE A 390 -41.43 12.41 7.36
CA ILE A 390 -40.11 11.78 7.46
C ILE A 390 -39.77 11.54 8.94
N ASP A 391 -39.59 10.27 9.30
CA ASP A 391 -38.98 9.89 10.57
C ASP A 391 -37.46 10.10 10.48
N PHE A 392 -36.91 10.82 11.44
CA PHE A 392 -35.50 11.20 11.42
C PHE A 392 -34.54 10.07 11.79
N GLU A 393 -34.97 9.14 12.65
CA GLU A 393 -34.17 7.95 12.96
C GLU A 393 -34.06 7.06 11.71
N ASP A 394 -35.16 6.89 10.98
CA ASP A 394 -35.19 6.14 9.73
C ASP A 394 -34.41 6.83 8.61
N LEU A 395 -34.50 8.16 8.50
CA LEU A 395 -33.71 8.97 7.57
C LEU A 395 -32.21 8.79 7.83
N GLU A 396 -31.77 8.91 9.08
CA GLU A 396 -30.36 8.76 9.43
C GLU A 396 -29.87 7.33 9.19
N ALA A 397 -30.65 6.31 9.56
CA ALA A 397 -30.32 4.92 9.29
C ALA A 397 -30.16 4.63 7.79
N THR A 398 -31.09 5.16 6.98
CA THR A 398 -31.08 5.01 5.51
C THR A 398 -29.89 5.73 4.88
N ILE A 399 -29.59 6.95 5.30
CA ILE A 399 -28.40 7.70 4.84
C ILE A 399 -27.13 6.92 5.20
N GLN A 400 -26.97 6.46 6.44
CA GLN A 400 -25.79 5.71 6.87
C GLN A 400 -25.61 4.39 6.08
N LYS A 401 -26.71 3.68 5.82
CA LYS A 401 -26.71 2.48 4.97
C LYS A 401 -26.24 2.80 3.56
N THR A 402 -26.74 3.90 2.98
CA THR A 402 -26.36 4.36 1.63
C THR A 402 -24.90 4.76 1.55
N ILE A 403 -24.39 5.50 2.55
CA ILE A 403 -22.97 5.89 2.64
C ILE A 403 -22.05 4.68 2.59
N ARG A 404 -22.35 3.64 3.39
CA ARG A 404 -21.54 2.41 3.41
C ARG A 404 -21.45 1.77 2.03
N HIS A 405 -22.58 1.72 1.32
CA HIS A 405 -22.65 1.13 -0.01
C HIS A 405 -21.88 1.94 -1.06
N VAL A 406 -22.03 3.27 -1.08
CA VAL A 406 -21.29 4.15 -2.00
C VAL A 406 -19.78 4.07 -1.75
N ALA A 407 -19.36 4.02 -0.48
CA ALA A 407 -17.94 3.90 -0.12
C ALA A 407 -17.34 2.57 -0.61
N GLU A 408 -18.08 1.47 -0.48
CA GLU A 408 -17.65 0.15 -0.97
C GLU A 408 -17.54 0.13 -2.50
N GLN A 409 -18.51 0.72 -3.20
CA GLN A 409 -18.50 0.81 -4.66
C GLN A 409 -17.30 1.63 -5.18
N ARG A 410 -16.99 2.77 -4.54
CA ARG A 410 -15.80 3.58 -4.87
C ARG A 410 -14.49 2.85 -4.58
N LYS A 411 -14.41 2.11 -3.48
CA LYS A 411 -13.24 1.31 -3.13
C LYS A 411 -12.97 0.25 -4.20
N ASN A 412 -14.02 -0.45 -4.65
CA ASN A 412 -13.90 -1.46 -5.70
C ASN A 412 -13.44 -0.82 -7.02
N ALA A 413 -14.04 0.30 -7.42
CA ALA A 413 -13.64 1.02 -8.62
C ALA A 413 -12.16 1.47 -8.59
N ARG A 414 -11.69 1.97 -7.43
CA ARG A 414 -10.28 2.37 -7.25
C ARG A 414 -9.33 1.17 -7.31
N SER A 415 -9.69 0.07 -6.66
CA SER A 415 -8.91 -1.18 -6.71
C SER A 415 -8.79 -1.68 -8.15
N ASP A 416 -9.86 -1.61 -8.94
CA ASP A 416 -9.82 -2.00 -10.35
C ASP A 416 -8.93 -1.09 -11.19
N GLU A 417 -8.94 0.21 -10.93
CA GLU A 417 -8.06 1.19 -11.58
C GLU A 417 -6.59 1.00 -11.20
N GLU A 418 -6.29 0.82 -9.91
CA GLU A 418 -4.95 0.51 -9.42
C GLU A 418 -4.42 -0.81 -10.02
N ASN A 419 -5.25 -1.84 -10.06
CA ASN A 419 -4.91 -3.10 -10.72
C ASN A 419 -4.69 -2.90 -12.23
N ALA A 420 -5.45 -2.04 -12.90
CA ALA A 420 -5.24 -1.71 -14.30
C ALA A 420 -3.93 -0.92 -14.53
N LEU A 421 -3.56 -0.03 -13.61
CA LEU A 421 -2.28 0.69 -13.62
C LEU A 421 -1.10 -0.26 -13.37
N LEU A 422 -1.21 -1.15 -12.38
CA LEU A 422 -0.19 -2.16 -12.11
C LEU A 422 0.05 -3.02 -13.36
N ARG A 423 -1.02 -3.44 -14.06
CA ARG A 423 -0.92 -4.15 -15.35
C ARG A 423 -0.16 -3.37 -16.43
N ARG A 424 -0.07 -2.04 -16.37
CA ARG A 424 0.69 -1.22 -17.33
C ARG A 424 2.19 -1.18 -17.03
N PHE A 425 2.61 -1.40 -15.78
CA PHE A 425 4.00 -1.24 -15.34
C PHE A 425 4.69 -2.56 -14.96
N THR A 426 3.94 -3.61 -14.66
CA THR A 426 4.48 -4.95 -14.44
C THR A 426 4.50 -5.72 -15.76
N SER A 427 5.51 -6.57 -15.99
CA SER A 427 5.49 -7.46 -17.16
C SER A 427 4.21 -8.31 -17.13
N ALA A 428 3.53 -8.44 -18.28
CA ALA A 428 2.34 -9.29 -18.40
C ALA A 428 2.59 -10.71 -17.87
N SER A 429 3.83 -11.17 -18.02
CA SER A 429 4.36 -12.43 -17.53
C SER A 429 4.35 -12.59 -16.00
N LEU A 430 4.62 -11.52 -15.24
CA LEU A 430 4.57 -11.54 -13.78
C LEU A 430 3.13 -11.54 -13.26
N VAL A 431 2.24 -10.79 -13.91
CA VAL A 431 0.82 -10.71 -13.51
C VAL A 431 0.11 -12.04 -13.70
N GLU A 432 0.31 -12.70 -14.85
CA GLU A 432 -0.27 -14.02 -15.11
C GLU A 432 0.26 -15.06 -14.12
N ARG A 433 1.56 -15.01 -13.79
CA ARG A 433 2.18 -15.94 -12.83
C ARG A 433 1.68 -15.72 -11.40
N VAL A 434 1.57 -14.47 -10.94
CA VAL A 434 1.04 -14.13 -9.61
C VAL A 434 -0.44 -14.55 -9.48
N ARG A 435 -1.23 -14.41 -10.55
CA ARG A 435 -2.61 -14.92 -10.58
C ARG A 435 -2.68 -16.44 -10.47
N ALA A 436 -1.80 -17.16 -11.17
CA ALA A 436 -1.75 -18.62 -11.13
C ALA A 436 -1.28 -19.16 -9.77
N LEU A 437 -0.37 -18.45 -9.10
CA LEU A 437 0.24 -18.84 -7.82
C LEU A 437 -0.62 -18.49 -6.60
N GLY A 438 -1.56 -17.55 -6.73
CA GLY A 438 -2.44 -17.11 -5.63
C GLY A 438 -1.73 -16.22 -4.59
N PRO A 439 -2.48 -15.60 -3.65
CA PRO A 439 -1.99 -14.53 -2.77
C PRO A 439 -0.95 -14.94 -1.71
N SER A 440 -0.62 -16.23 -1.57
CA SER A 440 0.26 -16.75 -0.51
C SER A 440 1.51 -17.48 -1.01
N ALA A 441 1.71 -17.58 -2.33
CA ALA A 441 2.87 -18.28 -2.88
C ALA A 441 4.01 -17.29 -3.15
N ALA A 442 5.17 -17.53 -2.51
CA ALA A 442 6.38 -16.80 -2.83
C ALA A 442 6.82 -17.10 -4.28
N LEU A 443 7.36 -16.10 -4.98
CA LEU A 443 8.02 -16.25 -6.28
C LEU A 443 9.29 -17.11 -6.10
N ALA A 444 9.11 -18.42 -5.95
CA ALA A 444 10.21 -19.36 -5.78
C ALA A 444 11.00 -19.52 -7.09
N SER A 445 12.30 -19.77 -6.95
CA SER A 445 13.16 -20.16 -8.06
C SER A 445 12.79 -21.57 -8.51
N GLU A 446 12.35 -21.74 -9.76
CA GLU A 446 11.89 -23.02 -10.28
C GLU A 446 12.75 -23.47 -11.47
N ALA A 447 13.31 -24.68 -11.38
CA ALA A 447 13.98 -25.33 -12.50
C ALA A 447 13.00 -26.28 -13.19
N SER A 448 12.82 -26.13 -14.49
CA SER A 448 11.97 -27.02 -15.29
C SER A 448 12.53 -27.20 -16.71
N ASP A 449 12.18 -28.32 -17.34
CA ASP A 449 12.42 -28.52 -18.77
C ASP A 449 11.39 -27.72 -19.58
N ALA A 450 11.88 -27.03 -20.61
CA ALA A 450 11.07 -26.12 -21.40
C ALA A 450 11.62 -25.90 -22.79
N THR A 451 10.73 -25.47 -23.69
CA THR A 451 11.12 -24.96 -25.00
C THR A 451 11.08 -23.45 -24.98
N VAL A 452 12.18 -22.81 -25.39
CA VAL A 452 12.28 -21.37 -25.55
C VAL A 452 12.16 -21.05 -27.04
N ALA A 453 11.25 -20.13 -27.36
CA ALA A 453 11.09 -19.58 -28.70
C ALA A 453 11.38 -18.09 -28.69
N VAL A 454 12.34 -17.66 -29.51
CA VAL A 454 12.65 -16.24 -29.74
C VAL A 454 12.18 -15.88 -31.14
N VAL A 455 11.26 -14.92 -31.23
CA VAL A 455 10.66 -14.46 -32.48
C VAL A 455 11.00 -12.99 -32.67
N GLY A 456 11.85 -12.69 -33.66
CA GLY A 456 12.27 -11.33 -34.02
C GLY A 456 11.71 -10.87 -35.36
N VAL A 457 11.59 -9.56 -35.54
CA VAL A 457 11.37 -8.95 -36.85
C VAL A 457 12.71 -8.79 -37.56
N PHE A 458 12.86 -9.31 -38.78
CA PHE A 458 14.16 -9.35 -39.44
C PHE A 458 14.66 -7.95 -39.82
N GLN A 459 15.90 -7.61 -39.44
CA GLN A 459 16.54 -6.31 -39.74
C GLN A 459 15.64 -5.10 -39.38
N PHE A 460 15.05 -5.10 -38.18
CA PHE A 460 14.24 -3.96 -37.74
C PHE A 460 15.10 -2.76 -37.30
N THR A 461 16.33 -2.99 -36.82
CA THR A 461 17.24 -1.92 -36.35
C THR A 461 17.54 -0.84 -37.40
N PRO A 462 17.75 -1.13 -38.70
CA PRO A 462 17.82 -0.10 -39.73
C PRO A 462 16.52 0.69 -39.96
N VAL A 463 15.35 0.12 -39.64
CA VAL A 463 14.05 0.82 -39.76
C VAL A 463 13.90 1.88 -38.68
N THR A 464 14.41 1.61 -37.47
CA THR A 464 14.38 2.57 -36.37
C THR A 464 15.28 3.78 -36.60
N THR A 465 16.30 3.66 -37.45
CA THR A 465 17.19 4.76 -37.84
C THR A 465 16.73 5.50 -39.10
N ALA A 466 15.97 4.84 -39.99
CA ALA A 466 15.50 5.41 -41.25
C ALA A 466 14.13 6.12 -41.17
N ARG A 467 13.38 5.96 -40.07
CA ARG A 467 12.02 6.51 -39.92
C ARG A 467 11.84 7.28 -38.60
N PRO A 468 10.84 8.19 -38.50
CA PRO A 468 10.48 8.81 -37.23
C PRO A 468 10.10 7.77 -36.16
N ALA A 469 10.50 8.01 -34.91
CA ALA A 469 10.30 7.05 -33.82
C ALA A 469 8.85 6.56 -33.66
N GLY A 470 7.87 7.46 -33.78
CA GLY A 470 6.45 7.10 -33.69
C GLY A 470 5.94 6.24 -34.86
N GLU A 471 6.59 6.29 -36.02
CA GLU A 471 6.26 5.40 -37.14
C GLU A 471 6.94 4.04 -36.99
N ALA A 472 8.22 4.01 -36.62
CA ALA A 472 8.94 2.78 -36.36
C ALA A 472 8.25 1.95 -35.25
N ILE A 473 7.86 2.57 -34.14
CA ILE A 473 7.15 1.87 -33.05
C ILE A 473 5.79 1.32 -33.52
N ARG A 474 5.05 2.06 -34.36
CA ARG A 474 3.77 1.57 -34.91
C ARG A 474 3.96 0.33 -35.80
N LEU A 475 5.02 0.29 -36.61
CA LEU A 475 5.33 -0.88 -37.44
C LEU A 475 5.73 -2.09 -36.60
N LEU A 476 6.52 -1.87 -35.54
CA LEU A 476 6.91 -2.94 -34.62
C LEU A 476 5.69 -3.51 -33.89
N ASN A 477 4.84 -2.63 -33.34
CA ASN A 477 3.63 -3.03 -32.63
C ASN A 477 2.65 -3.77 -33.55
N ALA A 478 2.50 -3.34 -34.81
CA ALA A 478 1.67 -4.06 -35.78
C ALA A 478 2.14 -5.51 -36.00
N ASN A 479 3.46 -5.77 -36.00
CA ASN A 479 3.98 -7.15 -36.05
C ASN A 479 3.64 -7.91 -34.75
N PHE A 480 3.84 -7.30 -33.58
CA PHE A 480 3.53 -7.94 -32.30
C PHE A 480 2.04 -8.22 -32.07
N GLU A 481 1.14 -7.39 -32.61
CA GLU A 481 -0.31 -7.65 -32.60
C GLU A 481 -0.68 -8.94 -33.34
N VAL A 482 0.14 -9.39 -34.29
CA VAL A 482 -0.04 -10.67 -35.00
C VAL A 482 0.75 -11.80 -34.33
N ILE A 483 1.97 -11.53 -33.88
CA ILE A 483 2.86 -12.53 -33.29
C ILE A 483 2.32 -13.02 -31.94
N LEU A 484 1.97 -12.11 -31.03
CA LEU A 484 1.64 -12.46 -29.64
C LEU A 484 0.42 -13.39 -29.50
N PRO A 485 -0.71 -13.16 -30.20
CA PRO A 485 -1.87 -14.04 -30.10
C PRO A 485 -1.56 -15.49 -30.48
N GLU A 486 -0.74 -15.73 -31.51
CA GLU A 486 -0.40 -17.09 -31.95
C GLU A 486 0.49 -17.83 -30.95
N LEU A 487 1.38 -17.10 -30.25
CA LEU A 487 2.22 -17.65 -29.19
C LEU A 487 1.40 -17.97 -27.93
N VAL A 488 0.58 -17.01 -27.47
CA VAL A 488 -0.20 -17.14 -26.23
C VAL A 488 -1.34 -18.16 -26.35
N THR A 489 -2.03 -18.22 -27.50
CA THR A 489 -3.13 -19.17 -27.75
C THR A 489 -2.67 -20.63 -27.68
N ARG A 490 -1.37 -20.88 -27.86
CA ARG A 490 -0.74 -22.20 -27.73
C ARG A 490 0.01 -22.37 -26.41
N GLU A 491 -0.42 -21.64 -25.39
CA GLU A 491 0.12 -21.68 -24.03
C GLU A 491 1.61 -21.28 -23.95
N GLY A 492 2.08 -20.47 -24.89
CA GLY A 492 3.39 -19.85 -24.86
C GLY A 492 3.39 -18.70 -23.87
N MET A 493 4.19 -18.80 -22.81
CA MET A 493 4.29 -17.73 -21.84
C MET A 493 5.33 -16.71 -22.31
N VAL A 494 4.89 -15.49 -22.62
CA VAL A 494 5.79 -14.38 -22.93
C VAL A 494 6.65 -14.11 -21.70
N ASP A 495 7.97 -14.15 -21.83
CA ASP A 495 8.89 -13.86 -20.73
C ASP A 495 9.29 -12.39 -20.77
N LYS A 496 9.87 -11.95 -21.90
CA LYS A 496 10.24 -10.55 -22.13
C LYS A 496 10.39 -10.19 -23.62
N PHE A 497 10.48 -8.89 -23.86
CA PHE A 497 10.82 -8.30 -25.15
C PHE A 497 12.30 -7.90 -25.16
N PHE A 498 12.98 -8.16 -26.28
CA PHE A 498 14.37 -7.82 -26.53
C PHE A 498 14.44 -6.97 -27.81
N GLY A 499 14.27 -5.65 -27.69
CA GLY A 499 14.26 -4.76 -28.84
C GLY A 499 13.13 -5.09 -29.82
N ASP A 500 13.47 -5.67 -30.96
CA ASP A 500 12.58 -6.09 -32.04
C ASP A 500 12.14 -7.56 -31.96
N ALA A 501 12.48 -8.25 -30.87
CA ALA A 501 12.13 -9.64 -30.64
C ALA A 501 11.32 -9.86 -29.36
N VAL A 502 10.56 -10.95 -29.34
CA VAL A 502 9.84 -11.46 -28.16
C VAL A 502 10.34 -12.87 -27.83
N MET A 503 10.56 -13.12 -26.54
CA MET A 503 10.89 -14.45 -26.02
C MET A 503 9.68 -15.06 -25.32
N THR A 504 9.38 -16.30 -25.68
CA THR A 504 8.31 -17.10 -25.09
C THR A 504 8.86 -18.43 -24.59
N VAL A 505 8.26 -18.93 -23.51
CA VAL A 505 8.67 -20.17 -22.85
C VAL A 505 7.47 -21.10 -22.74
N TYR A 506 7.64 -22.33 -23.20
CA TYR A 506 6.63 -23.39 -23.19
C TYR A 506 7.04 -24.45 -22.17
N ARG A 507 6.13 -24.81 -21.25
CA ARG A 507 6.36 -25.77 -20.16
C ARG A 507 5.29 -26.86 -20.12
N GLY A 508 5.56 -27.94 -19.41
CA GLY A 508 4.59 -29.04 -19.25
C GLY A 508 4.61 -30.02 -20.42
N PRO A 509 3.64 -30.95 -20.51
CA PRO A 509 3.62 -31.96 -21.57
C PRO A 509 3.56 -31.31 -22.96
N ASP A 510 4.16 -31.92 -23.98
CA ASP A 510 4.12 -31.48 -25.39
C ASP A 510 4.63 -30.04 -25.64
N HIS A 511 5.44 -29.50 -24.72
CA HIS A 511 5.96 -28.12 -24.82
C HIS A 511 6.76 -27.85 -26.10
N VAL A 512 7.43 -28.88 -26.66
CA VAL A 512 8.16 -28.80 -27.94
C VAL A 512 7.20 -28.64 -29.12
N ASP A 513 6.17 -29.49 -29.20
CA ASP A 513 5.19 -29.44 -30.28
C ASP A 513 4.35 -28.16 -30.26
N ARG A 514 3.96 -27.68 -29.07
CA ARG A 514 3.26 -26.39 -28.95
C ARG A 514 4.11 -25.21 -29.44
N ALA A 515 5.39 -25.18 -29.07
CA ALA A 515 6.32 -24.14 -29.52
C ALA A 515 6.52 -24.17 -31.04
N LEU A 516 6.71 -25.35 -31.63
CA LEU A 516 6.85 -25.54 -33.07
C LEU A 516 5.58 -25.10 -33.81
N ALA A 517 4.41 -25.53 -33.34
CA ALA A 517 3.12 -25.16 -33.93
C ALA A 517 2.88 -23.64 -33.88
N ALA A 518 3.25 -22.98 -32.79
CA ALA A 518 3.12 -21.54 -32.64
C ALA A 518 4.03 -20.79 -33.62
N CYS A 519 5.31 -21.18 -33.71
CA CYS A 519 6.28 -20.56 -34.61
C CYS A 519 5.87 -20.71 -36.08
N LEU A 520 5.36 -21.88 -36.46
CA LEU A 520 4.83 -22.12 -37.81
C LEU A 520 3.61 -21.24 -38.10
N ALA A 521 2.69 -21.11 -37.15
CA ALA A 521 1.49 -20.29 -37.30
C ALA A 521 1.84 -18.80 -37.48
N VAL A 522 2.76 -18.27 -36.66
CA VAL A 522 3.29 -16.91 -36.79
C VAL A 522 3.86 -16.68 -38.19
N ARG A 523 4.75 -17.57 -38.66
CA ARG A 523 5.34 -17.47 -40.00
C ARG A 523 4.27 -17.48 -41.09
N THR A 524 3.32 -18.40 -41.02
CA THR A 524 2.25 -18.54 -42.03
C THR A 524 1.34 -17.31 -42.07
N GLN A 525 0.93 -16.80 -40.91
CA GLN A 525 0.02 -15.66 -40.83
C GLN A 525 0.68 -14.38 -41.34
N LEU A 526 1.93 -14.11 -40.94
CA LEU A 526 2.68 -12.96 -41.44
C LEU A 526 2.96 -13.06 -42.94
N ALA A 527 3.35 -14.23 -43.44
CA ALA A 527 3.54 -14.44 -44.88
C ALA A 527 2.25 -14.17 -45.68
N ALA A 528 1.09 -14.61 -45.16
CA ALA A 528 -0.21 -14.34 -45.78
C ALA A 528 -0.55 -12.84 -45.78
N LEU A 529 -0.22 -12.11 -44.71
CA LEU A 529 -0.43 -10.66 -44.64
C LEU A 529 0.48 -9.90 -45.60
N VAL A 530 1.74 -10.31 -45.75
CA VAL A 530 2.67 -9.73 -46.75
C VAL A 530 2.12 -9.92 -48.16
N GLN A 531 1.60 -11.11 -48.49
CA GLN A 531 1.01 -11.38 -49.81
C GLN A 531 -0.22 -10.51 -50.10
N ARG A 532 -1.04 -10.20 -49.09
CA ARG A 532 -2.26 -9.38 -49.26
C ARG A 532 -1.97 -7.87 -49.29
N ALA A 533 -1.06 -7.40 -48.45
CA ALA A 533 -0.80 -5.98 -48.23
C ALA A 533 0.39 -5.43 -49.04
N GLY A 534 1.20 -6.30 -49.66
CA GLY A 534 2.31 -5.93 -50.54
C GLY A 534 3.59 -5.51 -49.80
N ALA A 535 4.60 -5.14 -50.60
CA ALA A 535 5.97 -4.86 -50.14
C ALA A 535 6.12 -3.60 -49.25
N GLY A 536 5.09 -2.75 -49.17
CA GLY A 536 5.04 -1.59 -48.29
C GLY A 536 4.39 -1.86 -46.92
N SER A 537 3.95 -3.10 -46.67
CA SER A 537 3.26 -3.46 -45.43
C SER A 537 4.18 -3.46 -44.20
N PRO A 538 3.63 -3.30 -42.98
CA PRO A 538 4.40 -3.42 -41.75
C PRO A 538 5.12 -4.77 -41.59
N TYR A 539 4.64 -5.81 -42.28
CA TYR A 539 5.09 -7.19 -42.17
C TYR A 539 6.17 -7.56 -43.19
N ALA A 540 6.52 -6.65 -44.11
CA ALA A 540 7.35 -6.94 -45.28
C ALA A 540 8.75 -7.47 -44.95
N GLN A 541 9.26 -7.20 -43.75
CA GLN A 541 10.56 -7.69 -43.31
C GLN A 541 10.56 -9.18 -42.98
N GLY A 542 9.40 -9.77 -42.68
CA GLY A 542 9.31 -11.13 -42.19
C GLY A 542 9.88 -11.31 -40.78
N VAL A 543 9.86 -12.54 -40.31
CA VAL A 543 10.30 -12.91 -38.96
C VAL A 543 11.48 -13.86 -38.99
N CYS A 544 12.36 -13.74 -38.01
CA CYS A 544 13.44 -14.67 -37.74
C CYS A 544 13.14 -15.40 -36.43
N ILE A 545 13.11 -16.73 -36.46
CA ILE A 545 12.68 -17.54 -35.32
C ILE A 545 13.77 -18.53 -34.91
N GLY A 546 14.08 -18.55 -33.62
CA GLY A 546 14.98 -19.51 -32.99
C GLY A 546 14.28 -20.32 -31.91
N LEU A 547 14.48 -21.64 -31.92
CA LEU A 547 13.89 -22.60 -30.99
C LEU A 547 14.98 -23.46 -30.36
N ALA A 548 14.94 -23.60 -29.04
CA ALA A 548 15.77 -24.54 -28.33
C ALA A 548 15.01 -25.13 -27.15
N THR A 549 15.32 -26.39 -26.81
CA THR A 549 14.69 -27.09 -25.70
C THR A 549 15.74 -27.58 -24.71
N GLY A 550 15.40 -27.50 -23.43
CA GLY A 550 16.26 -27.96 -22.36
C GLY A 550 15.88 -27.40 -21.00
N ARG A 551 16.76 -27.60 -20.02
CA ARG A 551 16.54 -27.15 -18.66
C ARG A 551 16.70 -25.64 -18.54
N VAL A 552 15.71 -24.98 -17.95
CA VAL A 552 15.74 -23.54 -17.67
C VAL A 552 15.43 -23.27 -16.20
N LEU A 553 15.92 -22.15 -15.69
CA LEU A 553 15.67 -21.64 -14.35
C LEU A 553 14.84 -20.36 -14.44
N SER A 554 13.72 -20.29 -13.73
CA SER A 554 12.94 -19.06 -13.59
C SER A 554 13.11 -18.52 -12.18
N ALA A 555 13.59 -17.28 -12.03
CA ALA A 555 13.82 -16.67 -10.72
C ALA A 555 13.75 -15.14 -10.80
N GLY A 556 13.61 -14.47 -9.64
CA GLY A 556 13.80 -13.02 -9.54
C GLY A 556 15.27 -12.67 -9.79
N VAL A 557 15.56 -12.03 -10.92
CA VAL A 557 16.89 -11.60 -11.35
C VAL A 557 16.95 -10.08 -11.30
N GLY A 558 17.86 -9.52 -10.52
CA GLY A 558 18.01 -8.06 -10.40
C GLY A 558 18.70 -7.65 -9.11
N SER A 559 18.68 -6.35 -8.82
CA SER A 559 19.28 -5.78 -7.62
C SER A 559 18.19 -5.41 -6.61
N GLN A 560 18.17 -6.11 -5.48
CA GLN A 560 17.34 -5.73 -4.34
C GLN A 560 17.66 -4.31 -3.85
N ALA A 561 18.92 -3.89 -3.92
CA ALA A 561 19.36 -2.55 -3.52
C ALA A 561 18.82 -1.44 -4.45
N CYS A 562 18.52 -1.76 -5.71
CA CYS A 562 17.95 -0.81 -6.67
C CYS A 562 16.42 -0.93 -6.77
N GLY A 563 15.78 -1.80 -5.97
CA GLY A 563 14.33 -2.04 -6.03
C GLY A 563 13.84 -2.66 -7.35
N GLN A 564 14.75 -3.18 -8.18
CA GLN A 564 14.45 -3.69 -9.51
C GLN A 564 14.80 -5.18 -9.57
N LEU A 565 13.78 -6.01 -9.37
CA LEU A 565 13.84 -7.47 -9.50
C LEU A 565 12.92 -7.87 -10.65
N ASP A 566 13.49 -8.31 -11.77
CA ASP A 566 12.74 -8.84 -12.90
C ASP A 566 12.70 -10.37 -12.78
N TYR A 567 11.51 -10.96 -12.75
CA TYR A 567 11.40 -12.42 -12.80
C TYR A 567 11.71 -12.89 -14.23
N ALA A 568 12.85 -13.55 -14.40
CA ALA A 568 13.41 -13.88 -15.70
C ALA A 568 13.69 -15.38 -15.83
N THR A 569 13.45 -15.92 -17.03
CA THR A 569 13.94 -17.25 -17.41
C THR A 569 15.40 -17.16 -17.88
N VAL A 570 16.27 -18.00 -17.34
CA VAL A 570 17.70 -18.09 -17.67
C VAL A 570 18.08 -19.56 -17.90
N GLY A 571 18.96 -19.82 -18.86
CA GLY A 571 19.48 -21.16 -19.11
C GLY A 571 20.08 -21.30 -20.49
N GLU A 572 20.76 -22.42 -20.73
CA GLU A 572 21.42 -22.70 -22.02
C GLU A 572 20.43 -22.68 -23.20
N ALA A 573 19.21 -23.18 -23.00
CA ALA A 573 18.16 -23.12 -24.03
C ALA A 573 17.77 -21.67 -24.40
N VAL A 574 17.82 -20.74 -23.44
CA VAL A 574 17.55 -19.31 -23.72
C VAL A 574 18.64 -18.74 -24.63
N ASP A 575 19.90 -18.99 -24.28
CA ASP A 575 21.04 -18.52 -25.05
C ASP A 575 21.02 -19.12 -26.46
N ILE A 576 20.70 -20.41 -26.60
CA ILE A 576 20.65 -21.08 -27.91
C ILE A 576 19.52 -20.53 -28.77
N ALA A 577 18.30 -20.42 -28.23
CA ALA A 577 17.17 -19.88 -28.98
C ALA A 577 17.44 -18.45 -29.48
N ALA A 578 18.06 -17.61 -28.65
CA ALA A 578 18.42 -16.24 -29.04
C ALA A 578 19.47 -16.19 -30.16
N HIS A 579 20.50 -17.04 -30.10
CA HIS A 579 21.51 -17.11 -31.17
C HIS A 579 20.92 -17.65 -32.48
N LEU A 580 20.07 -18.69 -32.41
CA LEU A 580 19.38 -19.24 -33.57
C LEU A 580 18.48 -18.19 -34.24
N ALA A 581 17.72 -17.41 -33.47
CA ALA A 581 16.88 -16.35 -34.01
C ALA A 581 17.70 -15.26 -34.72
N ARG A 582 18.90 -14.94 -34.24
CA ARG A 582 19.79 -13.97 -34.88
C ARG A 582 20.43 -14.50 -36.18
N ALA A 583 20.61 -15.80 -36.29
CA ALA A 583 21.19 -16.45 -37.48
C ALA A 583 20.14 -16.80 -38.55
N ALA A 584 18.86 -16.74 -38.22
CA ALA A 584 17.75 -17.04 -39.11
C ALA A 584 17.53 -15.93 -40.16
N LEU A 585 17.31 -16.33 -41.41
CA LEU A 585 16.87 -15.47 -42.51
C LEU A 585 15.36 -15.18 -42.42
N PRO A 586 14.81 -14.24 -43.23
CA PRO A 586 13.39 -13.94 -43.23
C PRO A 586 12.53 -15.18 -43.49
N GLY A 587 11.68 -15.52 -42.51
CA GLY A 587 10.78 -16.68 -42.55
C GLY A 587 11.44 -18.01 -42.15
N GLU A 588 12.73 -18.03 -41.80
CA GLU A 588 13.37 -19.25 -41.29
C GLU A 588 13.00 -19.50 -39.82
N ILE A 589 12.85 -20.79 -39.49
CA ILE A 589 12.65 -21.27 -38.13
C ILE A 589 13.80 -22.22 -37.83
N LEU A 590 14.80 -21.75 -37.08
CA LEU A 590 15.97 -22.54 -36.74
C LEU A 590 15.80 -23.22 -35.39
N ALA A 591 16.13 -24.51 -35.33
CA ALA A 591 16.02 -25.34 -34.14
C ALA A 591 17.31 -26.14 -33.89
N ASP A 592 17.62 -26.40 -32.62
CA ASP A 592 18.74 -27.28 -32.24
C ASP A 592 18.37 -28.77 -32.36
N ALA A 593 19.36 -29.65 -32.25
CA ALA A 593 19.15 -31.09 -32.35
C ALA A 593 18.18 -31.65 -31.30
N ARG A 594 18.16 -31.07 -30.10
CA ARG A 594 17.27 -31.50 -29.01
C ARG A 594 15.80 -31.25 -29.35
N VAL A 595 15.49 -30.12 -30.02
CA VAL A 595 14.12 -29.85 -30.50
C VAL A 595 13.69 -30.90 -31.52
N ARG A 596 14.58 -31.29 -32.45
CA ARG A 596 14.29 -32.36 -33.43
C ARG A 596 14.04 -33.71 -32.74
N GLU A 597 14.86 -34.07 -31.76
CA GLU A 597 14.76 -35.35 -31.05
C GLU A 597 13.49 -35.44 -30.19
N ALA A 598 13.05 -34.30 -29.63
CA ALA A 598 11.89 -34.24 -28.74
C ALA A 598 10.56 -33.95 -29.45
N ALA A 599 10.58 -33.58 -30.74
CA ALA A 599 9.36 -33.32 -31.51
C ALA A 599 8.64 -34.63 -31.88
N VAL A 600 7.34 -34.71 -31.59
CA VAL A 600 6.53 -35.91 -31.84
C VAL A 600 5.58 -35.74 -33.04
N GLY A 601 5.30 -34.50 -33.45
CA GLY A 601 4.39 -34.17 -34.56
C GLY A 601 4.98 -34.24 -35.99
N GLY A 602 4.12 -33.91 -36.98
CA GLY A 602 4.43 -33.93 -38.42
C GLY A 602 5.27 -32.76 -38.91
N TYR A 603 6.54 -32.70 -38.49
CA TYR A 603 7.51 -31.67 -38.87
C TYR A 603 8.64 -32.25 -39.72
N ALA A 604 9.15 -31.45 -40.66
CA ALA A 604 10.35 -31.77 -41.43
C ALA A 604 11.49 -30.86 -40.96
N PHE A 605 12.65 -31.49 -40.72
CA PHE A 605 13.87 -30.82 -40.24
C PHE A 605 14.94 -30.93 -41.31
N GLU A 606 15.24 -29.81 -41.97
CA GLU A 606 16.30 -29.73 -42.98
C GLU A 606 17.60 -29.28 -42.33
N LEU A 607 18.68 -30.03 -42.53
CA LEU A 607 19.98 -29.68 -41.97
C LEU A 607 20.49 -28.39 -42.62
N VAL A 608 20.80 -27.38 -41.80
CA VAL A 608 21.40 -26.13 -42.27
C VAL A 608 22.92 -26.26 -42.14
N ASP A 609 23.63 -26.07 -43.25
CA ASP A 609 25.10 -26.06 -43.26
C ASP A 609 25.66 -25.01 -42.30
N ALA A 610 26.91 -25.19 -41.84
CA ALA A 610 27.52 -24.38 -40.78
C ALA A 610 27.53 -22.86 -41.08
N ARG A 611 26.45 -22.17 -40.70
CA ARG A 611 26.40 -20.71 -40.55
C ARG A 611 27.08 -20.35 -39.23
N ASP A 612 27.61 -19.14 -39.10
CA ASP A 612 28.15 -18.62 -37.82
C ASP A 612 26.99 -18.39 -36.83
N VAL A 613 26.45 -19.49 -36.31
CA VAL A 613 25.33 -19.49 -35.36
C VAL A 613 25.86 -19.30 -33.93
N TRP A 614 27.15 -19.52 -33.66
CA TRP A 614 27.68 -19.62 -32.28
C TRP A 614 28.96 -18.80 -32.03
N PRO A 615 29.03 -18.00 -30.94
CA PRO A 615 30.23 -17.23 -30.60
C PRO A 615 31.31 -18.01 -29.81
N ARG A 616 31.16 -19.33 -29.56
CA ARG A 616 32.10 -20.13 -28.73
C ARG A 616 32.70 -21.39 -29.35
N GLY A 617 32.61 -21.60 -30.67
CA GLY A 617 33.43 -22.60 -31.36
C GLY A 617 33.05 -24.09 -31.22
N GLU A 618 31.93 -24.43 -30.56
CA GLU A 618 31.34 -25.78 -30.63
C GLU A 618 30.39 -25.88 -31.83
N ARG A 619 30.52 -26.95 -32.63
CA ARG A 619 29.62 -27.21 -33.77
C ARG A 619 28.30 -27.80 -33.26
N THR A 620 27.29 -26.96 -33.07
CA THR A 620 25.91 -27.42 -32.84
C THR A 620 25.22 -27.69 -34.19
N THR A 621 24.55 -28.84 -34.31
CA THR A 621 23.75 -29.17 -35.49
C THR A 621 22.44 -28.38 -35.47
N VAL A 622 22.18 -27.63 -36.55
CA VAL A 622 21.02 -26.73 -36.67
C VAL A 622 20.11 -27.19 -37.79
N TYR A 623 18.79 -27.10 -37.56
CA TYR A 623 17.78 -27.48 -38.52
C TYR A 623 16.83 -26.33 -38.85
N ASN A 624 16.46 -26.19 -40.12
CA ASN A 624 15.33 -25.38 -40.53
C ASN A 624 14.05 -26.21 -40.45
N VAL A 625 13.01 -25.65 -39.84
CA VAL A 625 11.76 -26.36 -39.56
C VAL A 625 10.68 -26.02 -40.58
N HIS A 626 10.12 -27.08 -41.16
CA HIS A 626 8.99 -27.02 -42.08
C HIS A 626 7.85 -27.91 -41.59
N ARG A 627 6.62 -27.63 -42.07
CA ARG A 627 5.49 -28.53 -41.87
C ARG A 627 5.65 -29.69 -42.87
N HIS A 628 5.40 -30.92 -42.45
CA HIS A 628 5.42 -32.05 -43.37
C HIS A 628 4.27 -31.90 -44.39
N GLU A 629 4.57 -31.57 -45.64
CA GLU A 629 3.64 -31.78 -46.75
C GLU A 629 3.78 -33.25 -47.19
N PRO A 630 2.68 -34.01 -47.35
CA PRO A 630 2.77 -35.31 -47.99
C PRO A 630 3.21 -35.12 -49.46
N PRO A 631 4.02 -36.04 -50.03
CA PRO A 631 4.40 -35.92 -51.44
C PRO A 631 3.14 -35.90 -52.31
N ALA A 632 3.10 -34.96 -53.26
CA ALA A 632 2.01 -34.87 -54.23
C ALA A 632 1.76 -36.24 -54.88
N PRO A 633 0.51 -36.71 -54.99
CA PRO A 633 0.24 -38.01 -55.59
C PRO A 633 0.79 -38.02 -57.02
N ARG A 634 1.61 -39.02 -57.35
CA ARG A 634 1.99 -39.29 -58.73
C ARG A 634 0.71 -39.51 -59.52
N LEU A 635 0.43 -38.62 -60.47
CA LEU A 635 -0.61 -38.81 -61.47
C LEU A 635 -0.30 -40.12 -62.23
N VAL A 636 -1.07 -41.16 -61.93
CA VAL A 636 -1.19 -42.34 -62.79
C VAL A 636 -2.44 -42.13 -63.64
N ASP A 637 -2.20 -42.06 -64.95
CA ASP A 637 -3.13 -42.12 -66.09
C ASP A 637 -4.64 -41.98 -65.83
N ALA A 638 -5.17 -40.79 -66.13
CA ALA A 638 -6.57 -40.59 -66.53
C ALA A 638 -6.67 -39.42 -67.55
N PRO A 639 -7.65 -39.43 -68.46
CA PRO A 639 -7.49 -38.93 -69.83
C PRO A 639 -7.52 -37.40 -69.94
N THR A 640 -6.73 -36.91 -70.91
CA THR A 640 -6.59 -35.51 -71.31
C THR A 640 -7.93 -34.90 -71.71
N VAL A 641 -8.41 -33.91 -70.94
CA VAL A 641 -9.42 -32.95 -71.43
C VAL A 641 -8.68 -31.74 -71.96
N GLN A 642 -8.67 -31.58 -73.29
CA GLN A 642 -8.19 -30.36 -73.92
C GLN A 642 -9.18 -29.21 -73.65
N VAL A 643 -8.77 -28.26 -72.82
CA VAL A 643 -9.49 -26.99 -72.68
C VAL A 643 -9.04 -26.06 -73.82
N ARG A 644 -9.96 -25.76 -74.74
CA ARG A 644 -9.79 -24.70 -75.76
C ARG A 644 -9.58 -23.36 -75.05
N SER A 645 -8.55 -22.63 -75.46
CA SER A 645 -8.29 -21.26 -75.05
C SER A 645 -9.44 -20.34 -75.47
N TYR A 646 -9.96 -19.58 -74.51
CA TYR A 646 -10.96 -18.54 -74.73
C TYR A 646 -10.26 -17.26 -75.24
N GLN A 647 -10.67 -16.77 -76.41
CA GLN A 647 -10.30 -15.43 -76.92
C GLN A 647 -11.43 -14.44 -76.59
N PRO A 648 -11.10 -13.23 -76.09
CA PRO A 648 -12.11 -12.25 -75.69
C PRO A 648 -12.59 -11.45 -76.91
N ASN A 649 -13.69 -11.87 -77.54
CA ASN A 649 -14.59 -11.02 -78.35
C ASN A 649 -15.69 -11.88 -79.01
N ASP A 650 -16.69 -12.34 -78.24
CA ASP A 650 -17.93 -12.87 -78.81
C ASP A 650 -19.13 -11.99 -78.38
N PRO A 651 -19.84 -11.29 -79.28
CA PRO A 651 -20.87 -10.30 -78.94
C PRO A 651 -22.25 -10.90 -78.61
N SER A 652 -22.36 -12.16 -78.18
CA SER A 652 -23.64 -12.87 -78.13
C SER A 652 -24.34 -12.97 -76.76
N LEU A 653 -23.98 -12.16 -75.76
CA LEU A 653 -24.69 -12.12 -74.47
C LEU A 653 -25.38 -10.78 -74.25
N ALA A 654 -26.40 -10.53 -75.07
CA ALA A 654 -27.49 -9.63 -74.76
C ALA A 654 -28.72 -10.46 -74.31
N TRP A 655 -29.49 -9.89 -73.38
CA TRP A 655 -30.78 -10.38 -72.80
C TRP A 655 -30.61 -11.23 -71.52
N ALA A 656 -31.27 -10.97 -70.40
CA ALA A 656 -32.37 -10.05 -70.08
C ALA A 656 -32.41 -9.71 -68.58
N GLU A 657 -32.74 -8.45 -68.28
CA GLU A 657 -33.36 -8.02 -67.03
C GLU A 657 -34.80 -8.57 -66.90
N ARG A 658 -35.24 -8.95 -65.70
CA ARG A 658 -36.44 -8.41 -64.99
C ARG A 658 -36.96 -9.33 -63.87
N ALA A 659 -37.36 -8.66 -62.77
CA ALA A 659 -38.34 -9.02 -61.74
C ALA A 659 -38.01 -10.26 -60.87
N THR A 660 -38.04 -10.22 -59.53
CA THR A 660 -38.86 -9.48 -58.56
C THR A 660 -38.11 -9.36 -57.24
#